data_AF-A0A955AXK9-F1
#
_entry.id   AF-A0A955AXK9-F1
#
_cell.length_a   1.000
_cell.length_b   1.000
_cell.length_c   1.000
_cell.angle_alpha   90.00
_cell.angle_beta   90.00
_cell.angle_gamma   90.00
#
_symmetry.space_group_name_H-M   'P 1'
#
loop_
_entity.id
_entity.type
_entity.pdbx_description
1 polymer ?
#
loop_
_entity_poly.entity_id
_entity_poly.type
_entity_poly.pdbx_seq_one_letter_code
_entity_poly.pdbx_strand_id
1 'polypeptide(L)'
;EARVWRASLAFPAGQLSAVQGLSLEADSPGSAFVDATGVLRVAPLSPTSYGGVDVTVRGPSDARLALELTPADRPTQFSRIELTLAELVRDFHNRELDERGNRLIVRRAPGDALRFDFERDSLVFATEEVFAFQVTPHHAGIAPGTALRAVVQLHPARGTSSLWSYEQELTVAADGSLPAITPEALLMPKLEGAYDITVSLHPRTLTDKLRRPKPLLQRKVQVVVVDDRPAPLDPADWESVGEIDPTSETWWDRLALLPGFTRLPGYAPEPLGNNAATRFREGGIDCLRLEQGGWQAYPLPIAKKGVPHILEVEFPTGSPHTLGISIVEPDAAGSVGPIGLDSGVEVPVTLAPATSPLGVHRIVFWPRTDSPFVLLTNRGQSGPAMFGKLRVLSGPRTLPPASLTATSAGANSGTTAASIDERQLMAYFEKPLFNDNFMAGEALDEYTGRSLDDWQTCLDGARRFVEYLRYAGYNSAMVTVACDGSSIYPSRLLAPTGKYDNGMFFYTGQDPMRKDVLELLFRLFDREGMRLVPTVQFAAPLPALEAIKRQGAAAADGLELIGPEGRTWVASRGAQRGLAPYYNPLDDRVQQAMRNVVRELVERYDTHASFDGLAIQLEPDSYALLPGEPWGYDNRTLRRFTEESKSQLPDEAWRNFSARVDYLLGDGRSPWLDWRVENLTNFYRGLRDELVRRRPGAKLYLNASGMFSAASVRNQLLPKLPAQPAIAEALRLHGVDLSSFASDASIVAPRPSRQAPLDSPAGRL
;
A
#
# COMPACT_ATOMS: atom_id res chain seq x y z
N GLU A 1 3.70 5.61 -26.12
CA GLU A 1 3.56 6.70 -25.12
C GLU A 1 2.11 6.68 -24.61
N ALA A 2 1.92 6.66 -23.28
CA ALA A 2 0.58 6.56 -22.69
C ALA A 2 -0.28 7.78 -23.02
N ARG A 3 -1.57 7.55 -23.26
CA ARG A 3 -2.55 8.58 -23.64
C ARG A 3 -3.84 8.40 -22.84
N VAL A 4 -4.52 9.50 -22.52
CA VAL A 4 -5.83 9.44 -21.85
C VAL A 4 -6.91 9.02 -22.84
N TRP A 5 -7.56 7.89 -22.58
CA TRP A 5 -8.70 7.40 -23.33
C TRP A 5 -9.97 7.43 -22.47
N ARG A 6 -11.03 8.02 -23.00
CA ARG A 6 -12.38 7.92 -22.46
C ARG A 6 -13.10 6.78 -23.15
N ALA A 7 -13.84 5.98 -22.39
CA ALA A 7 -14.63 4.90 -22.94
C ALA A 7 -16.09 4.98 -22.51
N SER A 8 -16.98 4.52 -23.39
CA SER A 8 -18.36 4.22 -23.04
C SER A 8 -18.76 2.85 -23.55
N LEU A 9 -19.39 2.06 -22.70
CA LEU A 9 -19.89 0.72 -23.01
C LEU A 9 -21.41 0.72 -22.80
N ALA A 10 -22.16 0.55 -23.88
CA ALA A 10 -23.61 0.45 -23.87
C ALA A 10 -24.04 -1.00 -24.11
N PHE A 11 -25.07 -1.43 -23.38
CA PHE A 11 -25.66 -2.75 -23.53
C PHE A 11 -27.20 -2.69 -23.51
N PRO A 12 -27.85 -2.26 -24.63
CA PRO A 12 -29.27 -1.96 -24.64
C PRO A 12 -30.18 -3.15 -24.32
N ALA A 13 -29.73 -4.38 -24.60
CA ALA A 13 -30.50 -5.61 -24.40
C ALA A 13 -30.20 -6.29 -23.04
N GLY A 14 -29.55 -5.59 -22.10
CA GLY A 14 -29.25 -6.15 -20.79
C GLY A 14 -28.80 -5.12 -19.76
N GLN A 15 -28.03 -5.56 -18.78
CA GLN A 15 -27.64 -4.77 -17.60
C GLN A 15 -26.13 -4.83 -17.35
N LEU A 16 -25.56 -3.69 -16.95
CA LEU A 16 -24.19 -3.53 -16.47
C LEU A 16 -24.22 -3.23 -14.97
N SER A 17 -23.35 -3.88 -14.19
CA SER A 17 -23.28 -3.73 -12.73
C SER A 17 -21.90 -4.12 -12.17
N ALA A 18 -21.67 -3.93 -10.87
CA ALA A 18 -20.45 -4.35 -10.15
C ALA A 18 -19.15 -3.92 -10.86
N VAL A 19 -18.96 -2.61 -11.01
CA VAL A 19 -17.78 -2.03 -11.66
C VAL A 19 -16.61 -2.03 -10.69
N GLN A 20 -15.49 -2.63 -11.10
CA GLN A 20 -14.23 -2.64 -10.35
C GLN A 20 -13.11 -2.06 -11.22
N GLY A 21 -12.40 -1.06 -10.72
CA GLY A 21 -11.26 -0.47 -11.43
C GLY A 21 -10.03 -1.36 -11.39
N LEU A 22 -9.30 -1.46 -12.52
CA LEU A 22 -8.07 -2.24 -12.68
C LEU A 22 -6.81 -1.34 -12.85
N SER A 23 -6.94 -0.05 -12.57
CA SER A 23 -5.83 0.91 -12.66
C SER A 23 -4.86 0.76 -11.48
N LEU A 24 -3.65 1.28 -11.66
CA LEU A 24 -2.64 1.48 -10.61
C LEU A 24 -2.49 2.95 -10.20
N GLU A 25 -3.08 3.88 -10.97
CA GLU A 25 -2.91 5.32 -10.75
C GLU A 25 -3.77 5.85 -9.60
N ALA A 26 -3.19 6.71 -8.76
CA ALA A 26 -3.84 7.20 -7.53
C ALA A 26 -5.11 8.04 -7.79
N ASP A 27 -5.24 8.62 -8.98
CA ASP A 27 -6.36 9.47 -9.37
C ASP A 27 -7.48 8.73 -10.13
N SER A 28 -7.38 7.40 -10.21
CA SER A 28 -8.38 6.55 -10.86
C SER A 28 -9.66 6.24 -10.05
N PRO A 29 -9.69 6.31 -8.70
CA PRO A 29 -10.94 6.15 -7.96
C PRO A 29 -12.07 7.05 -8.47
N GLY A 30 -13.26 6.48 -8.66
CA GLY A 30 -14.42 7.23 -9.17
C GLY A 30 -14.40 7.55 -10.67
N SER A 31 -13.36 7.15 -11.42
CA SER A 31 -13.26 7.36 -12.87
C SER A 31 -14.13 6.42 -13.71
N ALA A 32 -14.61 5.32 -13.14
CA ALA A 32 -15.47 4.34 -13.79
C ALA A 32 -16.80 4.15 -13.05
N PHE A 33 -17.92 4.22 -13.78
CA PHE A 33 -19.27 4.14 -13.20
C PHE A 33 -20.33 3.81 -14.26
N VAL A 34 -21.44 3.22 -13.85
CA VAL A 34 -22.64 3.09 -14.70
C VAL A 34 -23.51 4.34 -14.49
N ASP A 35 -23.81 5.06 -15.56
CA ASP A 35 -24.65 6.27 -15.49
C ASP A 35 -26.16 5.92 -15.39
N ALA A 36 -27.00 6.95 -15.20
CA ALA A 36 -28.44 6.77 -15.06
C ALA A 36 -29.13 6.18 -16.30
N THR A 37 -28.44 6.16 -17.45
CA THR A 37 -28.93 5.53 -18.69
C THR A 37 -28.51 4.07 -18.82
N GLY A 38 -27.78 3.52 -17.85
CA GLY A 38 -27.27 2.15 -17.87
C GLY A 38 -26.00 1.97 -18.69
N VAL A 39 -25.34 3.06 -19.10
CA VAL A 39 -24.07 3.02 -19.86
C VAL A 39 -22.90 3.10 -18.89
N LEU A 40 -21.95 2.17 -19.02
CA LEU A 40 -20.68 2.25 -18.30
C LEU A 40 -19.82 3.33 -18.94
N ARG A 41 -19.36 4.28 -18.12
CA ARG A 41 -18.43 5.34 -18.47
C ARG A 41 -17.09 5.08 -17.79
N VAL A 42 -16.00 5.24 -18.52
CA VAL A 42 -14.64 5.21 -18.00
C VAL A 42 -13.93 6.49 -18.45
N ALA A 43 -13.51 7.31 -17.50
CA ALA A 43 -12.93 8.63 -17.74
C ALA A 43 -11.76 8.88 -16.77
N PRO A 44 -10.57 8.29 -17.03
CA PRO A 44 -9.40 8.52 -16.20
C PRO A 44 -8.95 9.98 -16.26
N LEU A 45 -8.39 10.48 -15.15
CA LEU A 45 -7.89 11.85 -15.03
C LEU A 45 -6.48 12.02 -15.61
N SER A 46 -5.67 10.97 -15.58
CA SER A 46 -4.30 10.93 -16.08
C SER A 46 -4.07 9.79 -17.09
N PRO A 47 -3.01 9.86 -17.92
CA PRO A 47 -2.62 8.75 -18.79
C PRO A 47 -2.15 7.55 -17.96
N THR A 48 -2.64 6.35 -18.29
CA THR A 48 -2.27 5.11 -17.57
C THR A 48 -1.43 4.20 -18.46
N SER A 49 -0.37 3.58 -17.92
CA SER A 49 0.39 2.54 -18.62
C SER A 49 -0.35 1.20 -18.65
N TYR A 50 -1.16 0.94 -17.63
CA TYR A 50 -2.07 -0.18 -17.50
C TYR A 50 -3.33 0.29 -16.75
N GLY A 51 -4.50 0.13 -17.37
CA GLY A 51 -5.77 0.55 -16.79
C GLY A 51 -6.92 -0.22 -17.42
N GLY A 52 -8.04 -0.26 -16.73
CA GLY A 52 -9.21 -1.01 -17.17
C GLY A 52 -10.27 -1.09 -16.10
N VAL A 53 -11.33 -1.84 -16.39
CA VAL A 53 -12.42 -2.11 -15.46
C VAL A 53 -12.92 -3.53 -15.67
N ASP A 54 -13.21 -4.22 -14.57
CA ASP A 54 -14.09 -5.37 -14.57
C ASP A 54 -15.53 -4.91 -14.38
N VAL A 55 -16.47 -5.53 -15.09
CA VAL A 55 -17.90 -5.21 -15.03
C VAL A 55 -18.71 -6.49 -15.20
N THR A 56 -19.74 -6.64 -14.37
CA THR A 56 -20.73 -7.72 -14.52
C THR A 56 -21.73 -7.34 -15.61
N VAL A 57 -21.84 -8.20 -16.62
CA VAL A 57 -22.80 -8.04 -17.73
C VAL A 57 -23.85 -9.15 -17.67
N ARG A 58 -25.14 -8.78 -17.77
CA ARG A 58 -26.26 -9.73 -17.79
C ARG A 58 -27.19 -9.45 -18.97
N GLY A 59 -27.35 -10.42 -19.87
CA GLY A 59 -28.26 -10.32 -21.01
C GLY A 59 -28.16 -11.53 -21.94
N PRO A 60 -28.90 -11.54 -23.06
CA PRO A 60 -28.86 -12.61 -24.05
C PRO A 60 -27.45 -12.81 -24.63
N SER A 61 -27.05 -14.06 -24.90
CA SER A 61 -25.69 -14.37 -25.36
C SER A 61 -25.35 -13.78 -26.73
N ASP A 62 -26.34 -13.60 -27.59
CA ASP A 62 -26.24 -13.02 -28.93
C ASP A 62 -26.39 -11.48 -28.93
N ALA A 63 -26.70 -10.88 -27.78
CA ALA A 63 -26.81 -9.43 -27.64
C ALA A 63 -25.45 -8.75 -27.81
N ARG A 64 -25.47 -7.58 -28.45
CA ARG A 64 -24.28 -6.79 -28.75
C ARG A 64 -23.99 -5.77 -27.66
N LEU A 65 -22.75 -5.80 -27.17
CA LEU A 65 -22.08 -4.76 -26.44
C LEU A 65 -21.47 -3.76 -27.42
N ALA A 66 -21.81 -2.47 -27.28
CA ALA A 66 -21.23 -1.40 -28.08
C ALA A 66 -20.22 -0.63 -27.22
N LEU A 67 -18.95 -0.70 -27.60
CA LEU A 67 -17.85 0.01 -26.94
C LEU A 67 -17.35 1.13 -27.84
N GLU A 68 -17.28 2.33 -27.29
CA GLU A 68 -16.72 3.51 -27.94
C GLU A 68 -15.53 4.02 -27.11
N LEU A 69 -14.38 4.22 -27.76
CA LEU A 69 -13.18 4.81 -27.17
C LEU A 69 -12.79 6.09 -27.88
N THR A 70 -12.56 7.13 -27.11
CA THR A 70 -12.25 8.48 -27.59
C THR A 70 -11.04 9.01 -26.83
N PRO A 71 -9.95 9.38 -27.50
CA PRO A 71 -8.80 9.98 -26.84
C PRO A 71 -9.11 11.43 -26.42
N ALA A 72 -8.71 11.80 -25.20
CA ALA A 72 -9.13 13.06 -24.58
C ALA A 72 -8.64 14.33 -25.33
N ASP A 73 -7.48 14.26 -25.95
CA ASP A 73 -6.83 15.33 -26.75
C ASP A 73 -7.33 15.39 -28.20
N ARG A 74 -8.07 14.38 -28.69
CA ARG A 74 -8.69 14.38 -30.03
C ARG A 74 -10.13 13.86 -29.94
N PRO A 75 -11.05 14.64 -29.37
CA PRO A 75 -12.41 14.19 -29.06
C PRO A 75 -13.25 13.84 -30.30
N THR A 76 -12.82 14.23 -31.50
CA THR A 76 -13.48 13.91 -32.77
C THR A 76 -13.02 12.59 -33.39
N GLN A 77 -11.92 12.00 -32.91
CA GLN A 77 -11.43 10.69 -33.35
C GLN A 77 -11.95 9.65 -32.37
N PHE A 78 -12.82 8.73 -32.79
CA PHE A 78 -13.30 7.66 -31.91
C PHE A 78 -13.20 6.30 -32.60
N SER A 79 -12.99 5.27 -31.78
CA SER A 79 -13.04 3.87 -32.20
C SER A 79 -14.29 3.23 -31.65
N ARG A 80 -15.16 2.72 -32.53
CA ARG A 80 -16.33 1.93 -32.16
C ARG A 80 -16.08 0.45 -32.43
N ILE A 81 -16.50 -0.38 -31.48
CA ILE A 81 -16.35 -1.83 -31.50
C ILE A 81 -17.68 -2.43 -31.03
N GLU A 82 -18.18 -3.44 -31.74
CA GLU A 82 -19.34 -4.22 -31.33
C GLU A 82 -18.91 -5.67 -31.09
N LEU A 83 -19.26 -6.21 -29.93
CA LEU A 83 -18.93 -7.59 -29.51
C LEU A 83 -20.18 -8.25 -28.94
N THR A 84 -20.37 -9.54 -29.19
CA THR A 84 -21.42 -10.32 -28.53
C THR A 84 -20.90 -10.97 -27.26
N LEU A 85 -21.80 -11.29 -26.32
CA LEU A 85 -21.41 -12.05 -25.12
C LEU A 85 -20.91 -13.46 -25.47
N ALA A 86 -21.49 -14.10 -26.48
CA ALA A 86 -21.06 -15.41 -26.97
C ALA A 86 -19.61 -15.40 -27.49
N GLU A 87 -19.18 -14.34 -28.17
CA GLU A 87 -17.79 -14.16 -28.59
C GLU A 87 -16.86 -14.02 -27.38
N LEU A 88 -17.20 -13.17 -26.41
CA LEU A 88 -16.38 -12.88 -25.22
C LEU A 88 -16.29 -14.06 -24.23
N VAL A 89 -17.28 -14.94 -24.21
CA VAL A 89 -17.23 -16.18 -23.42
C VAL A 89 -16.28 -17.20 -24.04
N ARG A 90 -16.14 -17.21 -25.37
CA ARG A 90 -15.30 -18.16 -26.11
C ARG A 90 -13.87 -17.69 -26.29
N ASP A 91 -13.66 -16.40 -26.49
CA ASP A 91 -12.37 -15.81 -26.82
C ASP A 91 -12.23 -14.39 -26.24
N PHE A 92 -11.10 -13.74 -26.47
CA PHE A 92 -10.86 -12.33 -26.13
C PHE A 92 -10.73 -11.46 -27.38
N HIS A 93 -11.08 -10.19 -27.23
CA HIS A 93 -10.84 -9.17 -28.24
C HIS A 93 -9.57 -8.38 -27.91
N ASN A 94 -8.72 -8.13 -28.90
CA ASN A 94 -7.51 -7.33 -28.75
C ASN A 94 -7.28 -6.47 -29.99
N ARG A 95 -7.14 -5.16 -29.80
CA ARG A 95 -7.05 -4.19 -30.90
C ARG A 95 -6.12 -3.03 -30.55
N GLU A 96 -5.27 -2.63 -31.49
CA GLU A 96 -4.51 -1.39 -31.41
C GLU A 96 -5.43 -0.18 -31.67
N LEU A 97 -5.32 0.83 -30.82
CA LEU A 97 -6.14 2.03 -30.82
C LEU A 97 -5.49 3.20 -31.58
N ASP A 98 -4.16 3.24 -31.63
CA ASP A 98 -3.40 4.25 -32.33
C ASP A 98 -1.97 3.78 -32.70
N GLU A 99 -1.25 4.62 -33.45
CA GLU A 99 0.13 4.40 -33.88
C GLU A 99 1.16 4.45 -32.73
N ARG A 100 0.74 4.81 -31.51
CA ARG A 100 1.61 4.90 -30.32
C ARG A 100 1.66 3.58 -29.54
N GLY A 101 1.01 2.53 -30.05
CA GLY A 101 0.93 1.21 -29.44
C GLY A 101 -0.09 1.13 -28.30
N ASN A 102 -1.03 2.08 -28.18
CA ASN A 102 -2.12 1.95 -27.21
C ASN A 102 -3.05 0.81 -27.65
N ARG A 103 -3.46 -0.05 -26.71
CA ARG A 103 -4.26 -1.26 -27.01
C ARG A 103 -5.48 -1.37 -26.11
N LEU A 104 -6.55 -1.88 -26.69
CA LEU A 104 -7.71 -2.37 -25.96
C LEU A 104 -7.68 -3.89 -25.90
N ILE A 105 -7.95 -4.43 -24.70
CA ILE A 105 -8.23 -5.86 -24.50
C ILE A 105 -9.59 -5.96 -23.83
N VAL A 106 -10.49 -6.78 -24.39
CA VAL A 106 -11.77 -7.14 -23.77
C VAL A 106 -11.81 -8.65 -23.64
N ARG A 107 -11.96 -9.16 -22.42
CA ARG A 107 -11.95 -10.60 -22.14
C ARG A 107 -12.90 -10.94 -21.02
N ARG A 108 -13.27 -12.21 -20.94
CA ARG A 108 -13.90 -12.78 -19.74
C ARG A 108 -12.97 -12.60 -18.53
N ALA A 109 -13.51 -12.07 -17.43
CA ALA A 109 -12.73 -11.87 -16.20
C ALA A 109 -12.18 -13.22 -15.66
N PRO A 110 -10.93 -13.25 -15.15
CA PRO A 110 -10.39 -14.41 -14.46
C PRO A 110 -11.34 -14.95 -13.38
N GLY A 111 -11.47 -16.27 -13.27
CA GLY A 111 -12.33 -16.91 -12.29
C GLY A 111 -13.83 -16.97 -12.62
N ASP A 112 -14.30 -16.27 -13.67
CA ASP A 112 -15.73 -16.26 -14.02
C ASP A 112 -16.28 -17.64 -14.42
N ALA A 113 -15.44 -18.56 -14.91
CA ALA A 113 -15.87 -19.90 -15.33
C ALA A 113 -16.27 -20.83 -14.16
N LEU A 114 -15.70 -20.59 -12.98
CA LEU A 114 -15.94 -21.37 -11.76
C LEU A 114 -16.10 -20.36 -10.62
N ARG A 115 -17.31 -19.89 -10.37
CA ARG A 115 -17.57 -18.83 -9.39
C ARG A 115 -17.64 -19.41 -7.98
N PHE A 116 -16.91 -18.83 -7.04
CA PHE A 116 -17.01 -19.18 -5.62
C PHE A 116 -18.07 -18.31 -4.96
N ASP A 117 -19.01 -18.94 -4.27
CA ASP A 117 -20.05 -18.26 -3.51
C ASP A 117 -19.92 -18.66 -2.03
N PHE A 118 -19.82 -17.67 -1.14
CA PHE A 118 -19.69 -17.83 0.30
C PHE A 118 -20.19 -16.56 1.02
N GLU A 119 -20.46 -16.65 2.32
CA GLU A 119 -20.96 -15.54 3.15
C GLU A 119 -19.91 -15.12 4.18
N ARG A 120 -18.98 -14.24 3.77
CA ARG A 120 -17.97 -13.63 4.66
C ARG A 120 -17.35 -12.39 4.03
N ASP A 121 -16.82 -11.51 4.89
CA ASP A 121 -16.21 -10.23 4.50
C ASP A 121 -14.68 -10.30 4.33
N SER A 122 -14.05 -11.44 4.66
CA SER A 122 -12.60 -11.67 4.58
C SER A 122 -12.27 -13.15 4.39
N LEU A 123 -11.13 -13.42 3.74
CA LEU A 123 -10.52 -14.75 3.54
C LEU A 123 -9.36 -15.02 4.53
N VAL A 124 -9.35 -14.31 5.66
CA VAL A 124 -8.50 -14.59 6.82
C VAL A 124 -9.29 -15.47 7.80
N PHE A 125 -8.73 -16.62 8.14
CA PHE A 125 -9.36 -17.64 8.98
C PHE A 125 -8.57 -17.86 10.26
N ALA A 126 -9.25 -18.28 11.33
CA ALA A 126 -8.59 -18.89 12.48
C ALA A 126 -8.20 -20.35 12.15
N THR A 127 -7.25 -20.90 12.89
CA THR A 127 -6.96 -22.34 12.82
C THR A 127 -8.22 -23.15 13.13
N GLU A 128 -8.45 -24.22 12.37
CA GLU A 128 -9.64 -25.08 12.51
C GLU A 128 -10.99 -24.36 12.35
N GLU A 129 -11.02 -23.16 11.77
CA GLU A 129 -12.26 -22.50 11.41
C GLU A 129 -12.95 -23.26 10.27
N VAL A 130 -14.27 -23.35 10.31
CA VAL A 130 -15.05 -24.02 9.26
C VAL A 130 -15.32 -23.04 8.11
N PHE A 131 -14.96 -23.44 6.89
CA PHE A 131 -15.26 -22.71 5.67
C PHE A 131 -16.38 -23.40 4.87
N ALA A 132 -17.55 -22.76 4.83
CA ALA A 132 -18.65 -23.15 3.96
C ALA A 132 -18.63 -22.31 2.67
N PHE A 133 -18.63 -22.98 1.53
CA PHE A 133 -18.70 -22.36 0.20
C PHE A 133 -19.33 -23.32 -0.79
N GLN A 134 -19.83 -22.77 -1.89
CA GLN A 134 -20.21 -23.53 -3.08
C GLN A 134 -19.47 -22.97 -4.30
N VAL A 135 -19.34 -23.79 -5.33
CA VAL A 135 -18.71 -23.39 -6.59
C VAL A 135 -19.69 -23.59 -7.73
N THR A 136 -20.04 -22.51 -8.42
CA THR A 136 -21.00 -22.51 -9.51
C THR A 136 -20.26 -22.46 -10.86
N PRO A 137 -20.24 -23.55 -11.65
CA PRO A 137 -19.74 -23.49 -13.02
C PRO A 137 -20.64 -22.57 -13.86
N HIS A 138 -20.04 -21.60 -14.52
CA HIS A 138 -20.76 -20.58 -15.30
C HIS A 138 -20.24 -20.59 -16.73
N HIS A 139 -21.13 -20.73 -17.72
CA HIS A 139 -20.77 -20.84 -19.14
C HIS A 139 -19.49 -21.66 -19.38
N ALA A 140 -19.48 -22.90 -18.91
CA ALA A 140 -18.29 -23.75 -18.91
C ALA A 140 -17.80 -24.16 -20.31
N GLY A 141 -18.65 -24.01 -21.34
CA GLY A 141 -18.31 -24.38 -22.72
C GLY A 141 -18.16 -25.89 -22.93
N ILE A 142 -18.72 -26.72 -22.04
CA ILE A 142 -18.66 -28.18 -22.11
C ILE A 142 -19.94 -28.71 -22.78
N ALA A 143 -19.80 -29.72 -23.63
CA ALA A 143 -20.92 -30.27 -24.40
C ALA A 143 -22.01 -30.91 -23.51
N PRO A 144 -23.31 -30.74 -23.83
CA PRO A 144 -24.41 -31.41 -23.13
C PRO A 144 -24.25 -32.93 -23.06
N GLY A 145 -24.68 -33.53 -21.95
CA GLY A 145 -24.57 -34.98 -21.71
C GLY A 145 -23.16 -35.46 -21.34
N THR A 146 -22.15 -34.59 -21.33
CA THR A 146 -20.80 -34.96 -20.87
C THR A 146 -20.85 -35.29 -19.38
N ALA A 147 -20.40 -36.50 -19.02
CA ALA A 147 -20.19 -36.90 -17.64
C ALA A 147 -18.84 -36.33 -17.14
N LEU A 148 -18.87 -35.66 -15.99
CA LEU A 148 -17.74 -34.98 -15.39
C LEU A 148 -17.52 -35.44 -13.95
N ARG A 149 -16.30 -35.23 -13.47
CA ARG A 149 -15.93 -35.32 -12.07
C ARG A 149 -15.37 -33.98 -11.63
N ALA A 150 -16.04 -33.33 -10.69
CA ALA A 150 -15.49 -32.19 -9.97
C ALA A 150 -14.58 -32.71 -8.86
N VAL A 151 -13.40 -32.12 -8.74
CA VAL A 151 -12.43 -32.40 -7.68
C VAL A 151 -12.07 -31.07 -7.02
N VAL A 152 -12.30 -30.98 -5.71
CA VAL A 152 -11.92 -29.82 -4.89
C VAL A 152 -10.83 -30.26 -3.93
N GLN A 153 -9.71 -29.55 -3.89
CA GLN A 153 -8.57 -29.92 -3.07
C GLN A 153 -8.02 -28.71 -2.33
N LEU A 154 -7.55 -28.94 -1.11
CA LEU A 154 -6.81 -27.96 -0.31
C LEU A 154 -5.32 -28.34 -0.29
N HIS A 155 -4.46 -27.37 -0.55
CA HIS A 155 -3.00 -27.51 -0.52
C HIS A 155 -2.38 -26.31 0.22
N PRO A 156 -1.22 -26.44 0.87
CA PRO A 156 -0.42 -25.28 1.25
C PRO A 156 -0.12 -24.44 0.01
N ALA A 157 -0.20 -23.12 0.13
CA ALA A 157 0.15 -22.21 -0.97
C ALA A 157 1.58 -22.48 -1.46
N ARG A 158 1.76 -22.49 -2.78
CA ARG A 158 3.05 -22.82 -3.43
C ARG A 158 3.57 -24.23 -3.13
N GLY A 159 2.72 -25.09 -2.56
CA GLY A 159 2.98 -26.50 -2.32
C GLY A 159 2.12 -27.40 -3.21
N THR A 160 2.43 -28.70 -3.24
CA THR A 160 1.70 -29.69 -4.05
C THR A 160 1.01 -30.76 -3.23
N SER A 161 1.33 -30.87 -1.93
CA SER A 161 0.71 -31.86 -1.03
C SER A 161 -0.75 -31.52 -0.75
N SER A 162 -1.65 -32.42 -1.14
CA SER A 162 -3.08 -32.29 -0.82
C SER A 162 -3.32 -32.65 0.65
N LEU A 163 -3.91 -31.72 1.40
CA LEU A 163 -4.29 -31.90 2.80
C LEU A 163 -5.72 -32.42 2.96
N TRP A 164 -6.57 -32.08 1.99
CA TRP A 164 -7.97 -32.46 1.96
C TRP A 164 -8.46 -32.51 0.50
N SER A 165 -9.43 -33.37 0.23
CA SER A 165 -10.03 -33.54 -1.09
C SER A 165 -11.51 -33.89 -0.99
N TYR A 166 -12.31 -33.34 -1.88
CA TYR A 166 -13.72 -33.65 -2.10
C TYR A 166 -13.95 -33.93 -3.58
N GLU A 167 -14.88 -34.84 -3.89
CA GLU A 167 -15.22 -35.17 -5.27
C GLU A 167 -16.75 -35.24 -5.44
N GLN A 168 -17.23 -34.74 -6.57
CA GLN A 168 -18.65 -34.78 -6.92
C GLN A 168 -18.79 -35.18 -8.40
N GLU A 169 -19.67 -36.14 -8.69
CA GLU A 169 -20.01 -36.50 -10.06
C GLU A 169 -21.06 -35.53 -10.60
N LEU A 170 -20.83 -35.02 -11.82
CA LEU A 170 -21.70 -34.07 -12.48
C LEU A 170 -22.02 -34.55 -13.90
N THR A 171 -23.19 -34.18 -14.42
CA THR A 171 -23.52 -34.36 -15.83
C THR A 171 -23.98 -33.02 -16.39
N VAL A 172 -23.45 -32.64 -17.54
CA VAL A 172 -23.88 -31.42 -18.22
C VAL A 172 -25.33 -31.60 -18.69
N ALA A 173 -26.21 -30.70 -18.27
CA ALA A 173 -27.63 -30.73 -18.62
C ALA A 173 -27.85 -30.46 -20.12
N ALA A 174 -29.07 -30.71 -20.61
CA ALA A 174 -29.43 -30.53 -22.02
C ALA A 174 -29.27 -29.08 -22.51
N ASP A 175 -29.43 -28.11 -21.61
CA ASP A 175 -29.23 -26.68 -21.87
C ASP A 175 -27.76 -26.23 -21.72
N GLY A 176 -26.83 -27.17 -21.43
CA GLY A 176 -25.41 -26.88 -21.23
C GLY A 176 -25.05 -26.41 -19.81
N SER A 177 -26.02 -26.32 -18.89
CA SER A 177 -25.77 -25.94 -17.50
C SER A 177 -25.17 -27.09 -16.68
N LEU A 178 -24.51 -26.72 -15.58
CA LEU A 178 -23.97 -27.65 -14.59
C LEU A 178 -24.54 -27.27 -13.21
N PRO A 179 -24.86 -28.26 -12.36
CA PRO A 179 -25.25 -27.97 -10.99
C PRO A 179 -24.05 -27.42 -10.20
N ALA A 180 -24.33 -26.76 -9.08
CA ALA A 180 -23.30 -26.28 -8.18
C ALA A 180 -22.51 -27.44 -7.57
N ILE A 181 -21.21 -27.21 -7.36
CA ILE A 181 -20.33 -28.08 -6.60
C ILE A 181 -20.44 -27.64 -5.15
N THR A 182 -20.82 -28.56 -4.29
CA THR A 182 -21.18 -28.28 -2.89
C THR A 182 -20.39 -29.19 -1.98
N PRO A 183 -19.13 -28.85 -1.68
CA PRO A 183 -18.34 -29.63 -0.75
C PRO A 183 -18.95 -29.62 0.66
N GLU A 184 -18.68 -30.67 1.42
CA GLU A 184 -18.90 -30.63 2.87
C GLU A 184 -18.05 -29.51 3.48
N ALA A 185 -18.51 -28.96 4.61
CA ALA A 185 -17.87 -27.80 5.22
C ALA A 185 -16.38 -28.09 5.51
N LEU A 186 -15.50 -27.27 4.95
CA LEU A 186 -14.06 -27.48 4.96
C LEU A 186 -13.47 -26.97 6.28
N LEU A 187 -12.87 -27.84 7.08
CA LEU A 187 -12.13 -27.43 8.26
C LEU A 187 -10.76 -26.85 7.84
N MET A 188 -10.49 -25.60 8.20
CA MET A 188 -9.20 -24.98 7.92
C MET A 188 -8.05 -25.70 8.67
N PRO A 189 -6.84 -25.75 8.09
CA PRO A 189 -5.70 -26.39 8.72
C PRO A 189 -5.38 -25.88 10.14
N LYS A 190 -4.80 -26.77 10.96
CA LYS A 190 -4.23 -26.43 12.27
C LYS A 190 -2.95 -25.60 12.18
N LEU A 191 -2.25 -25.72 11.06
CA LEU A 191 -0.99 -25.01 10.86
C LEU A 191 -1.28 -23.64 10.24
N GLU A 192 -0.62 -22.62 10.77
CA GLU A 192 -0.70 -21.27 10.24
C GLU A 192 -0.03 -21.17 8.86
N GLY A 193 -0.70 -20.60 7.86
CA GLY A 193 -0.18 -20.51 6.50
C GLY A 193 -1.19 -19.98 5.49
N ALA A 194 -0.72 -19.68 4.28
CA ALA A 194 -1.61 -19.50 3.14
C ALA A 194 -1.91 -20.86 2.50
N TYR A 195 -3.12 -21.00 1.95
CA TYR A 195 -3.61 -22.26 1.38
C TYR A 195 -4.37 -22.02 0.08
N ASP A 196 -4.16 -22.91 -0.89
CA ASP A 196 -4.82 -22.93 -2.18
C ASP A 196 -5.98 -23.94 -2.17
N ILE A 197 -7.20 -23.47 -2.42
CA ILE A 197 -8.38 -24.27 -2.74
C ILE A 197 -8.47 -24.37 -4.26
N THR A 198 -8.17 -25.55 -4.80
CA THR A 198 -8.22 -25.80 -6.24
C THR A 198 -9.48 -26.59 -6.60
N VAL A 199 -10.24 -26.09 -7.56
CA VAL A 199 -11.42 -26.75 -8.13
C VAL A 199 -11.11 -27.11 -9.57
N SER A 200 -11.26 -28.38 -9.91
CA SER A 200 -10.97 -28.92 -11.25
C SER A 200 -12.14 -29.76 -11.77
N LEU A 201 -12.51 -29.55 -13.03
CA LEU A 201 -13.51 -30.36 -13.74
C LEU A 201 -12.81 -31.29 -14.73
N HIS A 202 -12.95 -32.60 -14.54
CA HIS A 202 -12.37 -33.63 -15.40
C HIS A 202 -13.47 -34.37 -16.17
N PRO A 203 -13.24 -34.76 -17.44
CA PRO A 203 -14.15 -35.66 -18.14
C PRO A 203 -14.08 -37.06 -17.50
N ARG A 204 -15.21 -37.75 -17.40
CA ARG A 204 -15.20 -39.16 -17.03
C ARG A 204 -14.82 -40.03 -18.22
N THR A 205 -13.76 -40.82 -18.09
CA THR A 205 -13.33 -41.81 -19.08
C THR A 205 -13.21 -43.20 -18.47
N LEU A 206 -13.32 -44.25 -19.30
CA LEU A 206 -13.18 -45.64 -18.86
C LEU A 206 -11.80 -45.94 -18.24
N THR A 207 -10.77 -45.13 -18.54
CA THR A 207 -9.40 -45.27 -18.03
C THR A 207 -9.06 -44.36 -16.84
N ASP A 208 -10.03 -43.63 -16.28
CA ASP A 208 -9.79 -42.66 -15.19
C ASP A 208 -9.08 -43.26 -13.97
N LYS A 209 -9.21 -44.57 -13.74
CA LYS A 209 -8.56 -45.28 -12.63
C LYS A 209 -7.05 -45.47 -12.82
N LEU A 210 -6.53 -45.38 -14.05
CA LEU A 210 -5.10 -45.54 -14.35
C LEU A 210 -4.37 -44.20 -14.49
N ARG A 211 -5.01 -43.18 -15.07
CA ARG A 211 -4.42 -41.84 -15.23
C ARG A 211 -5.54 -40.80 -15.28
N ARG A 212 -5.49 -39.80 -14.39
CA ARG A 212 -6.43 -38.68 -14.43
C ARG A 212 -6.20 -37.85 -15.70
N PRO A 213 -7.25 -37.58 -16.49
CA PRO A 213 -7.15 -36.70 -17.66
C PRO A 213 -6.86 -35.26 -17.22
N LYS A 214 -6.31 -34.45 -18.13
CA LYS A 214 -6.12 -33.00 -17.89
C LYS A 214 -7.49 -32.35 -17.60
N PRO A 215 -7.60 -31.45 -16.61
CA PRO A 215 -8.87 -30.78 -16.33
C PRO A 215 -9.31 -29.94 -17.54
N LEU A 216 -10.62 -29.93 -17.80
CA LEU A 216 -11.25 -29.06 -18.80
C LEU A 216 -11.32 -27.62 -18.31
N LEU A 217 -11.61 -27.45 -17.02
CA LEU A 217 -11.61 -26.18 -16.32
C LEU A 217 -10.96 -26.36 -14.97
N GLN A 218 -10.19 -25.34 -14.55
CA GLN A 218 -9.57 -25.30 -13.24
C GLN A 218 -9.58 -23.86 -12.73
N ARG A 219 -9.86 -23.70 -11.44
CA ARG A 219 -9.69 -22.43 -10.73
C ARG A 219 -8.99 -22.70 -9.40
N LYS A 220 -8.09 -21.80 -9.04
CA LYS A 220 -7.45 -21.74 -7.73
C LYS A 220 -8.07 -20.55 -6.98
N VAL A 221 -8.35 -20.70 -5.69
CA VAL A 221 -8.68 -19.60 -4.77
C VAL A 221 -7.76 -19.71 -3.57
N GLN A 222 -7.16 -18.60 -3.14
CA GLN A 222 -6.22 -18.62 -2.02
C GLN A 222 -6.84 -18.00 -0.77
N VAL A 223 -6.55 -18.59 0.38
CA VAL A 223 -6.98 -18.15 1.71
C VAL A 223 -5.79 -18.10 2.66
N VAL A 224 -5.93 -17.42 3.80
CA VAL A 224 -4.89 -17.42 4.86
C VAL A 224 -5.47 -17.86 6.19
N VAL A 225 -4.73 -18.68 6.91
CA VAL A 225 -5.06 -19.16 8.25
C VAL A 225 -4.06 -18.56 9.24
N VAL A 226 -4.56 -17.97 10.32
CA VAL A 226 -3.81 -17.35 11.42
C VAL A 226 -4.06 -18.14 12.71
N ASP A 227 -3.00 -18.55 13.40
CA ASP A 227 -3.04 -19.10 14.76
C ASP A 227 -3.08 -17.92 15.74
N ASP A 228 -3.97 -17.99 16.72
CA ASP A 228 -4.16 -16.97 17.74
C ASP A 228 -3.13 -17.09 18.87
N ARG A 229 -2.29 -18.14 18.84
CA ARG A 229 -1.23 -18.38 19.83
C ARG A 229 0.13 -17.92 19.30
N PRO A 230 0.90 -17.17 20.09
CA PRO A 230 2.27 -16.80 19.73
C PRO A 230 3.13 -18.04 19.43
N ALA A 231 4.02 -17.91 18.44
CA ALA A 231 5.02 -18.92 18.18
C ALA A 231 5.94 -19.09 19.41
N PRO A 232 6.37 -20.32 19.74
CA PRO A 232 7.39 -20.53 20.76
C PRO A 232 8.66 -19.74 20.41
N LEU A 233 9.27 -19.11 21.40
CA LEU A 233 10.57 -18.45 21.22
C LEU A 233 11.61 -19.49 20.82
N ASP A 234 12.37 -19.16 19.78
CA ASP A 234 13.56 -19.93 19.39
C ASP A 234 14.77 -19.42 20.19
N PRO A 235 15.36 -20.24 21.07
CA PRO A 235 16.48 -19.83 21.91
C PRO A 235 17.82 -19.76 21.16
N ALA A 236 17.85 -20.02 19.84
CA ALA A 236 19.09 -20.00 19.07
C ALA A 236 19.73 -18.59 19.04
N ASP A 237 21.05 -18.56 19.20
CA ASP A 237 21.87 -17.35 19.10
C ASP A 237 22.16 -17.00 17.62
N TRP A 238 22.63 -15.78 17.40
CA TRP A 238 23.11 -15.36 16.09
C TRP A 238 24.44 -16.05 15.74
N GLU A 239 24.48 -16.70 14.58
CA GLU A 239 25.67 -17.41 14.09
C GLU A 239 26.32 -16.66 12.93
N SER A 240 27.65 -16.52 12.94
CA SER A 240 28.39 -15.87 11.85
C SER A 240 28.40 -16.75 10.59
N VAL A 241 27.82 -16.25 9.50
CA VAL A 241 27.79 -16.93 8.20
C VAL A 241 29.03 -16.59 7.37
N GLY A 242 29.45 -15.33 7.38
CA GLY A 242 30.60 -14.88 6.62
C GLY A 242 31.01 -13.44 6.88
N GLU A 243 32.27 -13.15 6.58
CA GLU A 243 32.87 -11.80 6.64
C GLU A 243 33.48 -11.46 5.27
N ILE A 244 33.21 -10.24 4.81
CA ILE A 244 33.81 -9.64 3.63
C ILE A 244 34.67 -8.48 4.09
N ASP A 245 35.97 -8.58 3.86
CA ASP A 245 36.89 -7.45 3.98
C ASP A 245 37.12 -6.86 2.58
N PRO A 246 36.42 -5.77 2.23
CA PRO A 246 36.48 -5.20 0.89
C PRO A 246 37.84 -4.54 0.59
N THR A 247 38.72 -4.40 1.59
CA THR A 247 40.09 -3.89 1.40
C THR A 247 41.09 -5.00 1.04
N SER A 248 40.74 -6.27 1.27
CA SER A 248 41.55 -7.43 0.88
C SER A 248 41.39 -7.73 -0.61
N GLU A 249 42.41 -8.30 -1.27
CA GLU A 249 42.30 -8.78 -2.67
C GLU A 249 41.78 -10.22 -2.75
N THR A 250 41.80 -10.94 -1.63
CA THR A 250 41.47 -12.38 -1.55
C THR A 250 40.12 -12.65 -0.88
N TRP A 251 39.31 -11.61 -0.65
CA TRP A 251 38.00 -11.75 -0.02
C TRP A 251 37.09 -12.71 -0.80
N TRP A 252 37.16 -12.68 -2.13
CA TRP A 252 36.39 -13.56 -3.01
C TRP A 252 36.75 -15.04 -2.85
N ASP A 253 38.04 -15.35 -2.69
CA ASP A 253 38.50 -16.72 -2.47
C ASP A 253 37.97 -17.28 -1.15
N ARG A 254 37.88 -16.45 -0.11
CA ARG A 254 37.33 -16.85 1.19
C ARG A 254 35.82 -17.10 1.13
N LEU A 255 35.07 -16.25 0.43
CA LEU A 255 33.62 -16.46 0.24
C LEU A 255 33.31 -17.72 -0.55
N ALA A 256 34.09 -17.99 -1.61
CA ALA A 256 33.90 -19.18 -2.43
C ALA A 256 34.10 -20.51 -1.69
N LEU A 257 34.72 -20.48 -0.50
CA LEU A 257 34.91 -21.64 0.37
C LEU A 257 33.76 -21.84 1.36
N LEU A 258 32.81 -20.90 1.47
CA LEU A 258 31.70 -21.00 2.42
C LEU A 258 30.64 -22.01 1.94
N PRO A 259 30.15 -22.90 2.83
CA PRO A 259 29.04 -23.80 2.52
C PRO A 259 27.78 -23.01 2.14
N GLY A 260 27.13 -23.39 1.04
CA GLY A 260 25.89 -22.75 0.57
C GLY A 260 26.08 -21.55 -0.36
N PHE A 261 27.31 -21.02 -0.52
CA PHE A 261 27.56 -19.95 -1.47
C PHE A 261 27.48 -20.45 -2.91
N THR A 262 26.53 -19.92 -3.69
CA THR A 262 26.36 -20.27 -5.10
C THR A 262 26.94 -19.18 -5.99
N ARG A 263 27.97 -19.52 -6.79
CA ARG A 263 28.52 -18.60 -7.79
C ARG A 263 27.52 -18.41 -8.92
N LEU A 264 27.18 -17.15 -9.21
CA LEU A 264 26.36 -16.82 -10.37
C LEU A 264 27.18 -16.99 -11.66
N PRO A 265 26.68 -17.75 -12.66
CA PRO A 265 27.36 -17.93 -13.94
C PRO A 265 27.64 -16.59 -14.63
N GLY A 266 28.88 -16.36 -15.08
CA GLY A 266 29.27 -15.16 -15.84
C GLY A 266 29.81 -13.99 -15.02
N TYR A 267 29.86 -14.08 -13.70
CA TYR A 267 30.42 -13.03 -12.83
C TYR A 267 31.91 -13.26 -12.53
N ALA A 268 32.71 -12.20 -12.68
CA ALA A 268 34.11 -12.16 -12.30
C ALA A 268 34.28 -12.13 -10.76
N PRO A 269 35.43 -12.55 -10.22
CA PRO A 269 35.75 -12.49 -8.79
C PRO A 269 36.06 -11.06 -8.30
N GLU A 270 35.28 -10.09 -8.76
CA GLU A 270 35.43 -8.66 -8.47
C GLU A 270 34.10 -8.10 -7.96
N PRO A 271 34.12 -7.08 -7.08
CA PRO A 271 32.88 -6.43 -6.68
C PRO A 271 32.24 -5.75 -7.89
N LEU A 272 30.92 -5.82 -8.01
CA LEU A 272 30.21 -5.05 -9.02
C LEU A 272 30.30 -3.57 -8.64
N GLY A 273 30.58 -2.69 -9.58
CA GLY A 273 30.72 -1.28 -9.27
C GLY A 273 31.00 -0.42 -10.49
N ASN A 274 31.07 0.89 -10.28
CA ASN A 274 31.45 1.86 -11.31
C ASN A 274 32.92 2.30 -11.23
N ASN A 275 33.79 1.50 -10.61
CA ASN A 275 35.22 1.75 -10.43
C ASN A 275 35.56 3.08 -9.71
N ALA A 276 34.61 3.63 -8.95
CA ALA A 276 34.78 4.86 -8.18
C ALA A 276 35.11 4.59 -6.70
N ALA A 277 35.77 3.47 -6.42
CA ALA A 277 36.13 3.02 -5.08
C ALA A 277 37.66 2.96 -4.92
N THR A 278 38.17 3.52 -3.82
CA THR A 278 39.60 3.52 -3.51
C THR A 278 39.84 3.06 -2.07
N ARG A 279 40.96 2.39 -1.82
CA ARG A 279 41.37 2.08 -0.43
C ARG A 279 41.75 3.36 0.28
N PHE A 280 41.31 3.51 1.50
CA PHE A 280 41.55 4.67 2.33
C PHE A 280 41.73 4.25 3.79
N ARG A 281 42.48 5.03 4.57
CA ARG A 281 42.68 4.76 5.99
C ARG A 281 42.30 5.99 6.79
N GLU A 282 41.27 5.84 7.62
CA GLU A 282 40.70 6.91 8.45
C GLU A 282 40.79 6.51 9.92
N GLY A 283 41.40 7.35 10.77
CA GLY A 283 41.48 7.06 12.21
C GLY A 283 42.14 5.72 12.56
N GLY A 284 43.00 5.19 11.68
CA GLY A 284 43.67 3.89 11.85
C GLY A 284 42.91 2.68 11.28
N ILE A 285 41.69 2.88 10.78
CA ILE A 285 40.81 1.85 10.22
C ILE A 285 40.98 1.80 8.69
N ASP A 286 41.20 0.61 8.14
CA ASP A 286 41.21 0.40 6.69
C ASP A 286 39.78 0.31 6.18
N CYS A 287 39.44 1.15 5.20
CA CYS A 287 38.10 1.24 4.61
C CYS A 287 38.18 1.44 3.10
N LEU A 288 37.06 1.24 2.42
CA LEU A 288 36.88 1.74 1.06
C LEU A 288 36.22 3.11 1.08
N ARG A 289 36.67 3.97 0.16
CA ARG A 289 36.15 5.29 -0.12
C ARG A 289 35.46 5.30 -1.47
N LEU A 290 34.16 5.57 -1.48
CA LEU A 290 33.34 5.78 -2.66
C LEU A 290 33.32 7.27 -3.01
N GLU A 291 33.81 7.63 -4.20
CA GLU A 291 33.72 9.01 -4.70
C GLU A 291 32.27 9.40 -5.00
N GLN A 292 32.03 10.67 -5.37
CA GLN A 292 30.69 11.15 -5.70
C GLN A 292 30.03 10.30 -6.80
N GLY A 293 28.80 9.83 -6.55
CA GLY A 293 28.10 8.91 -7.46
C GLY A 293 28.70 7.50 -7.50
N GLY A 294 29.71 7.22 -6.69
CA GLY A 294 30.34 5.91 -6.55
C GLY A 294 29.41 4.90 -5.89
N TRP A 295 29.46 3.68 -6.40
CA TRP A 295 28.73 2.55 -5.81
C TRP A 295 29.49 1.25 -6.01
N GLN A 296 29.30 0.32 -5.06
CA GLN A 296 29.78 -1.05 -5.14
C GLN A 296 28.73 -2.02 -4.61
N ALA A 297 28.71 -3.24 -5.13
CA ALA A 297 27.85 -4.30 -4.66
C ALA A 297 28.61 -5.61 -4.45
N TYR A 298 28.22 -6.31 -3.39
CA TYR A 298 28.84 -7.54 -2.92
C TYR A 298 27.78 -8.62 -2.72
N PRO A 299 28.01 -9.87 -3.15
CA PRO A 299 27.12 -10.97 -2.81
C PRO A 299 27.26 -11.29 -1.32
N LEU A 300 26.13 -11.53 -0.67
CA LEU A 300 26.06 -11.88 0.74
C LEU A 300 25.95 -13.41 0.89
N PRO A 301 26.82 -14.05 1.69
CA PRO A 301 26.64 -15.45 2.03
C PRO A 301 25.42 -15.59 2.95
N ILE A 302 24.57 -16.57 2.69
CA ILE A 302 23.39 -16.85 3.53
C ILE A 302 23.40 -18.29 4.02
N ALA A 303 22.82 -18.53 5.20
CA ALA A 303 22.68 -19.89 5.73
C ALA A 303 21.40 -20.56 5.22
N LYS A 304 20.28 -19.82 5.19
CA LYS A 304 18.97 -20.35 4.80
C LYS A 304 18.03 -19.24 4.29
N LYS A 305 17.23 -19.53 3.26
CA LYS A 305 16.20 -18.60 2.76
C LYS A 305 15.07 -18.43 3.76
N GLY A 306 14.49 -17.23 3.80
CA GLY A 306 13.29 -16.92 4.56
C GLY A 306 13.46 -16.95 6.08
N VAL A 307 14.68 -17.13 6.60
CA VAL A 307 14.98 -16.94 8.03
C VAL A 307 15.70 -15.61 8.27
N PRO A 308 15.55 -14.98 9.44
CA PRO A 308 16.21 -13.72 9.75
C PRO A 308 17.73 -13.80 9.62
N HIS A 309 18.33 -12.78 9.01
CA HIS A 309 19.76 -12.52 8.96
C HIS A 309 20.04 -11.09 9.41
N ILE A 310 21.26 -10.82 9.89
CA ILE A 310 21.76 -9.48 10.15
C ILE A 310 22.95 -9.21 9.24
N LEU A 311 22.88 -8.11 8.49
CA LEU A 311 24.03 -7.52 7.84
C LEU A 311 24.60 -6.43 8.75
N GLU A 312 25.87 -6.56 9.10
CA GLU A 312 26.65 -5.54 9.81
C GLU A 312 27.57 -4.83 8.81
N VAL A 313 27.49 -3.51 8.76
CA VAL A 313 28.33 -2.65 7.92
C VAL A 313 29.15 -1.74 8.82
N GLU A 314 30.47 -1.91 8.80
CA GLU A 314 31.39 -1.01 9.49
C GLU A 314 31.48 0.32 8.74
N PHE A 315 31.55 1.43 9.46
CA PHE A 315 31.80 2.75 8.90
C PHE A 315 32.66 3.61 9.86
N PRO A 316 33.57 4.45 9.34
CA PRO A 316 34.33 5.37 10.18
C PRO A 316 33.42 6.47 10.73
N THR A 317 33.67 6.97 11.94
CA THR A 317 32.86 8.05 12.54
C THR A 317 33.57 9.40 12.56
N GLY A 318 34.86 9.42 12.18
CA GLY A 318 35.74 10.58 12.31
C GLY A 318 35.52 11.68 11.26
N SER A 319 34.94 11.34 10.11
CA SER A 319 34.75 12.27 8.99
C SER A 319 33.31 12.27 8.48
N PRO A 320 32.72 13.44 8.18
CA PRO A 320 31.34 13.54 7.72
C PRO A 320 31.13 12.84 6.37
N HIS A 321 30.09 12.01 6.27
CA HIS A 321 29.69 11.37 5.02
C HIS A 321 28.30 10.75 5.11
N THR A 322 27.75 10.35 3.96
CA THR A 322 26.45 9.66 3.87
C THR A 322 26.57 8.42 3.00
N LEU A 323 26.33 7.26 3.60
CA LEU A 323 26.37 5.95 2.94
C LEU A 323 24.94 5.41 2.80
N GLY A 324 24.51 5.10 1.58
CA GLY A 324 23.30 4.34 1.31
C GLY A 324 23.61 2.85 1.25
N ILE A 325 22.73 2.02 1.83
CA ILE A 325 22.88 0.57 1.93
C ILE A 325 21.56 -0.07 1.51
N SER A 326 21.56 -0.87 0.45
CA SER A 326 20.36 -1.55 -0.05
C SER A 326 20.60 -3.04 -0.19
N ILE A 327 19.64 -3.87 0.21
CA ILE A 327 19.68 -5.31 -0.10
C ILE A 327 18.87 -5.55 -1.37
N VAL A 328 19.54 -6.12 -2.37
CA VAL A 328 19.05 -6.26 -3.74
C VAL A 328 18.90 -7.74 -4.07
N GLU A 329 17.68 -8.13 -4.44
CA GLU A 329 17.34 -9.48 -4.88
C GLU A 329 16.33 -9.40 -6.03
N PRO A 330 16.39 -10.31 -7.01
CA PRO A 330 15.35 -10.41 -8.02
C PRO A 330 13.99 -10.78 -7.40
N ASP A 331 12.92 -10.37 -8.08
CA ASP A 331 11.55 -10.79 -7.84
C ASP A 331 11.28 -12.21 -8.39
N ALA A 332 10.03 -12.69 -8.29
CA ALA A 332 9.67 -14.03 -8.78
C ALA A 332 9.73 -14.15 -10.31
N ALA A 333 9.75 -13.03 -11.04
CA ALA A 333 9.96 -12.97 -12.48
C ALA A 333 11.45 -12.80 -12.86
N GLY A 334 12.37 -12.79 -11.88
CA GLY A 334 13.81 -12.62 -12.11
C GLY A 334 14.24 -11.16 -12.34
N SER A 335 13.34 -10.20 -12.16
CA SER A 335 13.60 -8.77 -12.36
C SER A 335 14.07 -8.11 -11.06
N VAL A 336 15.01 -7.18 -11.14
CA VAL A 336 15.46 -6.40 -9.98
C VAL A 336 14.68 -5.07 -9.96
N GLY A 337 13.83 -4.91 -8.96
CA GLY A 337 13.03 -3.71 -8.74
C GLY A 337 13.81 -2.58 -8.06
N PRO A 338 13.34 -1.32 -8.17
CA PRO A 338 13.93 -0.18 -7.48
C PRO A 338 13.49 -0.07 -6.00
N ILE A 339 12.54 -0.91 -5.57
CA ILE A 339 12.00 -0.95 -4.21
C ILE A 339 12.54 -2.21 -3.55
N GLY A 340 13.15 -2.05 -2.38
CA GLY A 340 13.72 -3.14 -1.59
C GLY A 340 14.00 -2.68 -0.17
N LEU A 341 14.77 -3.48 0.57
CA LEU A 341 15.19 -3.10 1.91
C LEU A 341 16.33 -2.08 1.82
N ASP A 342 15.97 -0.80 1.97
CA ASP A 342 16.88 0.33 1.97
C ASP A 342 17.18 0.82 3.39
N SER A 343 18.43 1.19 3.61
CA SER A 343 18.93 1.75 4.86
C SER A 343 20.09 2.71 4.56
N GLY A 344 20.59 3.40 5.57
CA GLY A 344 21.80 4.19 5.40
C GLY A 344 22.36 4.71 6.71
N VAL A 345 23.54 5.32 6.60
CA VAL A 345 24.26 5.96 7.69
C VAL A 345 24.56 7.39 7.28
N GLU A 346 24.31 8.32 8.19
CA GLU A 346 24.78 9.70 8.08
C GLU A 346 25.70 10.02 9.26
N VAL A 347 26.94 10.41 8.95
CA VAL A 347 27.90 10.94 9.92
C VAL A 347 27.90 12.46 9.78
N PRO A 348 27.29 13.21 10.70
CA PRO A 348 27.20 14.67 10.61
C PRO A 348 28.53 15.34 10.97
N VAL A 349 28.67 16.60 10.55
CA VAL A 349 29.74 17.48 11.05
C VAL A 349 29.52 17.71 12.54
N THR A 350 30.43 17.23 13.38
CA THR A 350 30.33 17.37 14.84
C THR A 350 31.54 18.13 15.39
N LEU A 351 31.29 19.03 16.35
CA LEU A 351 32.34 19.75 17.08
C LEU A 351 32.90 18.93 18.25
N ALA A 352 32.18 17.90 18.69
CA ALA A 352 32.62 16.97 19.71
C ALA A 352 33.26 15.74 19.05
N PRO A 353 34.42 15.25 19.54
CA PRO A 353 35.05 14.05 19.00
C PRO A 353 34.15 12.82 19.20
N ALA A 354 34.14 11.93 18.21
CA ALA A 354 33.40 10.67 18.29
C ALA A 354 33.90 9.81 19.46
N THR A 355 32.98 9.10 20.13
CA THR A 355 33.28 8.22 21.26
C THR A 355 34.03 6.94 20.86
N SER A 356 33.86 6.51 19.61
CA SER A 356 34.58 5.39 18.97
C SER A 356 34.91 5.81 17.53
N PRO A 357 36.11 5.51 16.99
CA PRO A 357 36.47 5.82 15.59
C PRO A 357 35.74 4.96 14.56
N LEU A 358 35.12 3.85 15.00
CA LEU A 358 34.38 2.90 14.17
C LEU A 358 32.95 2.74 14.69
N GLY A 359 31.98 2.86 13.79
CA GLY A 359 30.58 2.52 14.00
C GLY A 359 30.22 1.23 13.25
N VAL A 360 29.18 0.55 13.72
CA VAL A 360 28.61 -0.63 13.07
C VAL A 360 27.12 -0.38 12.87
N HIS A 361 26.67 -0.42 11.62
CA HIS A 361 25.26 -0.34 11.27
C HIS A 361 24.70 -1.75 11.06
N ARG A 362 23.56 -2.08 11.67
CA ARG A 362 22.95 -3.42 11.60
C ARG A 362 21.62 -3.35 10.86
N ILE A 363 21.45 -4.24 9.89
CA ILE A 363 20.23 -4.35 9.06
C ILE A 363 19.71 -5.77 9.18
N VAL A 364 18.46 -5.94 9.62
CA VAL A 364 17.79 -7.24 9.65
C VAL A 364 17.13 -7.50 8.30
N PHE A 365 17.31 -8.69 7.73
CA PHE A 365 16.74 -9.06 6.43
C PHE A 365 16.38 -10.55 6.34
N TRP A 366 15.53 -10.91 5.38
CA TRP A 366 15.08 -12.29 5.14
C TRP A 366 15.38 -12.66 3.68
N PRO A 367 16.50 -13.38 3.42
CA PRO A 367 16.91 -13.69 2.05
C PRO A 367 15.83 -14.44 1.26
N ARG A 368 15.54 -13.99 0.05
CA ARG A 368 14.64 -14.68 -0.90
C ARG A 368 15.38 -15.64 -1.83
N THR A 369 16.66 -15.38 -2.09
CA THR A 369 17.53 -16.10 -3.01
C THR A 369 18.76 -16.65 -2.28
N ASP A 370 19.55 -17.51 -2.94
CA ASP A 370 20.77 -18.11 -2.35
C ASP A 370 21.96 -17.15 -2.33
N SER A 371 21.85 -16.00 -3.00
CA SER A 371 22.94 -15.04 -3.16
C SER A 371 22.40 -13.62 -3.32
N PRO A 372 21.78 -13.05 -2.26
CA PRO A 372 21.40 -11.63 -2.26
C PRO A 372 22.63 -10.74 -2.38
N PHE A 373 22.46 -9.51 -2.89
CA PHE A 373 23.53 -8.53 -2.93
C PHE A 373 23.28 -7.41 -1.94
N VAL A 374 24.34 -6.92 -1.29
CA VAL A 374 24.34 -5.58 -0.69
C VAL A 374 24.87 -4.59 -1.72
N LEU A 375 24.13 -3.50 -1.94
CA LEU A 375 24.53 -2.34 -2.73
C LEU A 375 24.87 -1.18 -1.79
N LEU A 376 26.10 -0.70 -1.88
CA LEU A 376 26.63 0.43 -1.12
C LEU A 376 26.78 1.61 -2.07
N THR A 377 26.17 2.75 -1.73
CA THR A 377 26.15 3.94 -2.59
C THR A 377 26.60 5.18 -1.83
N ASN A 378 27.41 6.02 -2.50
CA ASN A 378 27.65 7.37 -2.00
C ASN A 378 26.41 8.23 -2.22
N ARG A 379 25.77 8.65 -1.13
CA ARG A 379 24.58 9.53 -1.16
C ARG A 379 24.91 11.01 -0.98
N GLY A 380 26.16 11.35 -0.67
CA GLY A 380 26.63 12.72 -0.48
C GLY A 380 26.70 13.53 -1.78
N GLN A 381 26.45 14.84 -1.68
CA GLN A 381 26.49 15.76 -2.84
C GLN A 381 27.89 16.32 -3.12
N SER A 382 28.79 16.31 -2.15
CA SER A 382 30.09 17.00 -2.25
C SER A 382 31.27 16.27 -1.61
N GLY A 383 31.02 15.16 -0.90
CA GLY A 383 32.05 14.39 -0.18
C GLY A 383 31.98 12.89 -0.50
N PRO A 384 33.04 12.14 -0.16
CA PRO A 384 33.06 10.69 -0.32
C PRO A 384 32.17 10.00 0.71
N ALA A 385 31.80 8.74 0.44
CA ALA A 385 31.24 7.84 1.45
C ALA A 385 32.27 6.75 1.80
N MET A 386 32.28 6.28 3.04
CA MET A 386 33.27 5.31 3.50
C MET A 386 32.60 4.14 4.21
N PHE A 387 33.15 2.94 3.99
CA PHE A 387 32.70 1.72 4.68
C PHE A 387 33.86 0.73 4.87
N GLY A 388 33.78 -0.03 5.96
CA GLY A 388 34.73 -1.07 6.34
C GLY A 388 34.21 -2.47 6.03
N LYS A 389 34.42 -3.40 6.95
CA LYS A 389 34.01 -4.80 6.77
C LYS A 389 32.49 -4.97 6.73
N LEU A 390 32.07 -6.01 6.04
CA LEU A 390 30.69 -6.49 6.01
C LEU A 390 30.64 -7.85 6.70
N ARG A 391 29.74 -8.03 7.67
CA ARG A 391 29.51 -9.33 8.33
C ARG A 391 28.06 -9.75 8.17
N VAL A 392 27.84 -11.04 7.89
CA VAL A 392 26.51 -11.62 7.84
C VAL A 392 26.37 -12.60 8.99
N LEU A 393 25.34 -12.38 9.80
CA LEU A 393 24.90 -13.29 10.86
C LEU A 393 23.57 -13.93 10.44
N SER A 394 23.40 -15.22 10.70
CA SER A 394 22.11 -15.91 10.60
C SER A 394 21.48 -15.97 11.98
N GLY A 395 20.20 -15.68 12.06
CA GLY A 395 19.45 -15.64 13.31
C GLY A 395 18.73 -16.95 13.62
N PRO A 396 18.10 -17.01 14.80
CA PRO A 396 17.05 -17.99 15.10
C PRO A 396 15.93 -17.97 14.05
N ARG A 397 15.06 -18.98 14.06
CA ARG A 397 13.91 -19.08 13.14
C ARG A 397 12.97 -17.88 13.18
N THR A 398 12.88 -17.22 14.33
CA THR A 398 12.07 -16.02 14.60
C THR A 398 12.91 -15.03 15.37
N LEU A 399 12.73 -13.73 15.14
CA LEU A 399 13.53 -12.73 15.86
C LEU A 399 13.27 -12.77 17.38
N PRO A 400 14.33 -12.70 18.22
CA PRO A 400 14.15 -12.62 19.66
C PRO A 400 13.54 -11.25 20.01
N PRO A 401 12.51 -11.19 20.86
CA PRO A 401 11.94 -9.91 21.28
C PRO A 401 12.97 -9.11 22.08
N ALA A 402 12.90 -7.78 22.00
CA ALA A 402 13.74 -6.91 22.82
C ALA A 402 13.55 -7.23 24.31
N SER A 403 14.65 -7.50 25.01
CA SER A 403 14.64 -7.54 26.47
C SER A 403 14.53 -6.09 26.98
N LEU A 404 13.31 -5.59 27.12
CA LEU A 404 13.07 -4.35 27.85
C LEU A 404 13.41 -4.61 29.31
N THR A 405 14.68 -4.39 29.68
CA THR A 405 15.07 -4.34 31.09
C THR A 405 14.32 -3.16 31.69
N ALA A 406 13.32 -3.46 32.51
CA ALA A 406 12.61 -2.49 33.33
C ALA A 406 13.63 -1.76 34.22
N THR A 407 14.25 -0.72 33.67
CA THR A 407 15.10 0.22 34.38
C THR A 407 14.20 1.29 34.98
N SER A 408 13.36 0.88 35.92
CA SER A 408 12.76 1.73 36.95
C SER A 408 11.96 0.89 37.96
N ALA A 409 12.56 0.73 39.14
CA ALA A 409 11.97 0.52 40.46
C ALA A 409 10.86 -0.57 40.63
N GLY A 410 11.26 -1.67 41.29
CA GLY A 410 10.34 -2.51 42.06
C GLY A 410 10.18 -3.93 41.53
N ALA A 411 11.24 -4.73 41.63
CA ALA A 411 11.11 -6.18 41.50
C ALA A 411 10.23 -6.72 42.64
N ASN A 412 8.99 -7.10 42.33
CA ASN A 412 8.29 -8.19 42.98
C ASN A 412 7.09 -8.65 42.13
N SER A 413 6.86 -9.96 42.19
CA SER A 413 5.83 -10.76 41.50
C SER A 413 6.01 -10.98 40.00
N GLY A 414 6.39 -12.22 39.66
CA GLY A 414 6.05 -12.81 38.38
C GLY A 414 4.54 -12.90 38.19
N THR A 415 4.14 -13.12 36.93
CA THR A 415 2.77 -13.05 36.40
C THR A 415 2.13 -11.65 36.47
N THR A 416 2.40 -10.83 35.47
CA THR A 416 1.50 -9.73 35.10
C THR A 416 1.48 -9.60 33.59
N ALA A 417 0.31 -9.87 33.00
CA ALA A 417 -0.06 -9.32 31.71
C ALA A 417 0.33 -7.83 31.69
N ALA A 418 0.96 -7.39 30.59
CA ALA A 418 1.38 -6.01 30.39
C ALA A 418 0.27 -5.06 30.86
N SER A 419 0.56 -4.30 31.91
CA SER A 419 -0.39 -3.31 32.42
C SER A 419 -0.68 -2.30 31.31
N ILE A 420 -1.94 -1.90 31.18
CA ILE A 420 -2.47 -0.94 30.21
C ILE A 420 -1.80 0.47 30.30
N ASP A 421 -0.83 0.66 31.21
CA ASP A 421 -0.14 1.91 31.52
C ASP A 421 1.31 1.97 31.02
N GLU A 422 1.77 1.01 30.21
CA GLU A 422 3.08 1.10 29.56
C GLU A 422 3.10 2.20 28.47
N ARG A 423 4.14 3.04 28.48
CA ARG A 423 4.33 4.10 27.49
C ARG A 423 4.29 3.51 26.07
N GLN A 424 3.39 3.99 25.23
CA GLN A 424 3.31 3.57 23.83
C GLN A 424 4.54 4.05 23.05
N LEU A 425 5.29 3.09 22.49
CA LEU A 425 6.34 3.33 21.51
C LEU A 425 5.85 2.75 20.18
N MET A 426 5.40 3.66 19.30
CA MET A 426 4.76 3.30 18.04
C MET A 426 5.74 3.42 16.88
N ALA A 427 5.87 2.37 16.06
CA ALA A 427 6.48 2.50 14.75
C ALA A 427 5.49 3.16 13.77
N TYR A 428 5.94 4.14 12.98
CA TYR A 428 5.11 4.75 11.94
C TYR A 428 5.52 4.27 10.56
N PHE A 429 4.59 3.61 9.85
CA PHE A 429 4.73 3.17 8.47
C PHE A 429 3.86 4.04 7.56
N GLU A 430 4.50 4.99 6.89
CA GLU A 430 3.84 5.99 6.03
C GLU A 430 3.09 5.37 4.84
N LYS A 431 3.58 4.22 4.35
CA LYS A 431 2.97 3.44 3.27
C LYS A 431 2.92 1.95 3.64
N PRO A 432 1.95 1.17 3.13
CA PRO A 432 1.81 -0.24 3.44
C PRO A 432 2.81 -1.13 2.68
N LEU A 433 4.08 -0.73 2.62
CA LEU A 433 5.15 -1.42 1.88
C LEU A 433 5.89 -2.45 2.77
N PHE A 434 5.22 -3.03 3.77
CA PHE A 434 5.85 -4.00 4.66
C PHE A 434 6.18 -5.32 3.94
N ASN A 435 5.46 -5.70 2.88
CA ASN A 435 5.84 -6.83 2.04
C ASN A 435 7.26 -6.64 1.48
N ASP A 436 7.52 -5.47 0.87
CA ASP A 436 8.82 -5.12 0.31
C ASP A 436 9.89 -4.91 1.38
N ASN A 437 9.60 -4.09 2.39
CA ASN A 437 10.54 -3.72 3.45
C ASN A 437 10.99 -4.94 4.28
N PHE A 438 10.16 -5.98 4.39
CA PHE A 438 10.48 -7.23 5.09
C PHE A 438 10.72 -8.41 4.13
N MET A 439 11.01 -8.10 2.86
CA MET A 439 11.47 -9.02 1.83
C MET A 439 10.59 -10.25 1.66
N ALA A 440 9.26 -10.08 1.74
CA ALA A 440 8.31 -11.13 1.44
C ALA A 440 8.51 -11.62 0.00
N GLY A 441 8.38 -12.93 -0.21
CA GLY A 441 8.57 -13.52 -1.53
C GLY A 441 7.30 -13.40 -2.36
N GLU A 442 7.39 -12.82 -3.55
CA GLU A 442 6.28 -12.71 -4.49
C GLU A 442 5.98 -14.05 -5.20
N ALA A 443 4.84 -14.13 -5.91
CA ALA A 443 4.45 -15.29 -6.70
C ALA A 443 4.45 -14.96 -8.20
N LEU A 444 4.98 -15.87 -9.01
CA LEU A 444 4.98 -15.76 -10.46
C LEU A 444 3.62 -16.19 -11.02
N ASP A 445 2.96 -15.31 -11.76
CA ASP A 445 1.83 -15.70 -12.61
C ASP A 445 2.37 -16.34 -13.90
N GLU A 446 2.28 -17.68 -14.00
CA GLU A 446 2.84 -18.46 -15.11
C GLU A 446 2.31 -18.05 -16.49
N TYR A 447 1.11 -17.45 -16.56
CA TYR A 447 0.48 -17.05 -17.82
C TYR A 447 0.99 -15.70 -18.34
N THR A 448 1.16 -14.72 -17.45
CA THR A 448 1.58 -13.37 -17.83
C THR A 448 3.06 -13.13 -17.62
N GLY A 449 3.76 -14.00 -16.88
CA GLY A 449 5.16 -13.84 -16.49
C GLY A 449 5.38 -12.72 -15.47
N ARG A 450 4.31 -12.23 -14.84
CA ARG A 450 4.38 -11.12 -13.86
C ARG A 450 4.62 -11.67 -12.46
N SER A 451 5.40 -10.92 -11.68
CA SER A 451 5.51 -11.11 -10.24
C SER A 451 4.38 -10.35 -9.54
N LEU A 452 3.64 -11.03 -8.65
CA LEU A 452 2.43 -10.52 -7.99
C LEU A 452 2.36 -10.98 -6.52
N ASP A 453 1.65 -10.22 -5.70
CA ASP A 453 1.45 -10.47 -4.27
C ASP A 453 0.25 -11.39 -4.06
N ASP A 454 0.53 -12.59 -3.53
CA ASP A 454 -0.48 -13.54 -3.07
C ASP A 454 -0.62 -13.45 -1.52
N TRP A 455 -1.55 -14.21 -0.94
CA TRP A 455 -1.71 -14.26 0.52
C TRP A 455 -0.47 -14.77 1.26
N GLN A 456 0.37 -15.60 0.62
CA GLN A 456 1.65 -16.03 1.23
C GLN A 456 2.61 -14.84 1.33
N THR A 457 2.69 -13.98 0.30
CA THR A 457 3.45 -12.73 0.36
C THR A 457 2.99 -11.85 1.52
N CYS A 458 1.67 -11.59 1.61
CA CYS A 458 1.09 -10.76 2.67
C CYS A 458 1.34 -11.35 4.08
N LEU A 459 1.20 -12.67 4.25
CA LEU A 459 1.42 -13.36 5.51
C LEU A 459 2.89 -13.25 5.95
N ASP A 460 3.83 -13.52 5.05
CA ASP A 460 5.26 -13.43 5.38
C ASP A 460 5.67 -11.99 5.72
N GLY A 461 5.20 -11.01 4.93
CA GLY A 461 5.46 -9.59 5.19
C GLY A 461 4.89 -9.14 6.54
N ALA A 462 3.64 -9.47 6.83
CA ALA A 462 2.97 -9.08 8.07
C ALA A 462 3.58 -9.76 9.31
N ARG A 463 3.92 -11.06 9.23
CA ARG A 463 4.61 -11.77 10.33
C ARG A 463 5.96 -11.15 10.64
N ARG A 464 6.80 -10.96 9.62
CA ARG A 464 8.15 -10.40 9.79
C ARG A 464 8.11 -8.96 10.27
N PHE A 465 7.12 -8.18 9.84
CA PHE A 465 6.86 -6.85 10.37
C PHE A 465 6.61 -6.89 11.88
N VAL A 466 5.66 -7.73 12.33
CA VAL A 466 5.34 -7.86 13.76
C VAL A 466 6.53 -8.39 14.57
N GLU A 467 7.25 -9.39 14.05
CA GLU A 467 8.49 -9.89 14.65
C GLU A 467 9.55 -8.78 14.80
N TYR A 468 9.74 -7.98 13.75
CA TYR A 468 10.69 -6.87 13.78
C TYR A 468 10.30 -5.80 14.80
N LEU A 469 9.01 -5.46 14.91
CA LEU A 469 8.54 -4.50 15.90
C LEU A 469 8.92 -4.94 17.32
N ARG A 470 8.66 -6.22 17.65
CA ARG A 470 9.03 -6.79 18.95
C ARG A 470 10.54 -6.82 19.15
N TYR A 471 11.31 -7.20 18.13
CA TYR A 471 12.78 -7.18 18.15
C TYR A 471 13.35 -5.78 18.40
N ALA A 472 12.76 -4.76 17.79
CA ALA A 472 13.19 -3.37 17.93
C ALA A 472 12.62 -2.68 19.18
N GLY A 473 11.78 -3.35 19.97
CA GLY A 473 11.22 -2.86 21.23
C GLY A 473 9.95 -2.00 21.09
N TYR A 474 9.32 -1.98 19.92
CA TYR A 474 8.01 -1.35 19.73
C TYR A 474 6.91 -2.22 20.35
N ASN A 475 5.94 -1.59 20.99
CA ASN A 475 4.71 -2.23 21.51
C ASN A 475 3.47 -1.89 20.67
N SER A 476 3.66 -1.08 19.62
CA SER A 476 2.57 -0.57 18.82
C SER A 476 3.04 -0.12 17.44
N ALA A 477 2.09 0.01 16.50
CA ALA A 477 2.37 0.55 15.18
C ALA A 477 1.21 1.42 14.67
N MET A 478 1.58 2.44 13.91
CA MET A 478 0.70 3.25 13.09
C MET A 478 1.00 2.92 11.63
N VAL A 479 0.07 2.28 10.94
CA VAL A 479 0.28 1.76 9.58
C VAL A 479 -0.70 2.43 8.64
N THR A 480 -0.24 2.99 7.53
CA THR A 480 -1.13 3.54 6.51
C THR A 480 -1.81 2.44 5.71
N VAL A 481 -3.13 2.38 5.82
CA VAL A 481 -3.96 1.31 5.26
C VAL A 481 -4.76 1.75 4.03
N ALA A 482 -4.86 3.07 3.82
CA ALA A 482 -5.45 3.69 2.64
C ALA A 482 -4.66 4.95 2.28
N CYS A 483 -4.01 4.94 1.11
CA CYS A 483 -3.25 6.03 0.53
C CYS A 483 -3.06 5.80 -0.97
N ASP A 484 -2.56 6.80 -1.70
CA ASP A 484 -2.25 6.67 -3.13
C ASP A 484 -3.41 6.08 -3.99
N GLY A 485 -4.67 6.42 -3.65
CA GLY A 485 -5.87 5.92 -4.36
C GLY A 485 -6.17 4.42 -4.15
N SER A 486 -5.51 3.77 -3.20
CA SER A 486 -5.62 2.34 -2.93
C SER A 486 -5.84 2.08 -1.43
N SER A 487 -6.05 0.81 -1.09
CA SER A 487 -6.15 0.33 0.30
C SER A 487 -5.68 -1.11 0.43
N ILE A 488 -5.26 -1.51 1.62
CA ILE A 488 -4.93 -2.92 1.94
C ILE A 488 -6.10 -3.68 2.58
N TYR A 489 -7.29 -3.08 2.53
CA TYR A 489 -8.53 -3.66 3.01
C TYR A 489 -9.67 -3.45 2.00
N PRO A 490 -10.70 -4.32 1.96
CA PRO A 490 -11.87 -4.12 1.12
C PRO A 490 -12.64 -2.87 1.53
N SER A 491 -12.75 -1.90 0.63
CA SER A 491 -13.54 -0.69 0.84
C SER A 491 -14.58 -0.50 -0.26
N ARG A 492 -15.82 -0.21 0.15
CA ARG A 492 -16.94 0.11 -0.76
C ARG A 492 -16.93 1.60 -1.13
N LEU A 493 -16.28 2.42 -0.31
CA LEU A 493 -16.27 3.87 -0.41
C LEU A 493 -15.08 4.41 -1.20
N LEU A 494 -13.92 3.73 -1.13
CA LEU A 494 -12.68 4.18 -1.77
C LEU A 494 -12.53 3.72 -3.22
N ALA A 495 -13.23 2.65 -3.65
CA ALA A 495 -13.02 1.99 -4.94
C ALA A 495 -11.52 1.81 -5.28
N PRO A 496 -10.77 1.10 -4.41
CA PRO A 496 -9.33 1.24 -4.35
C PRO A 496 -8.63 0.56 -5.53
N THR A 497 -7.56 1.17 -6.03
CA THR A 497 -6.76 0.68 -7.17
C THR A 497 -5.98 -0.59 -6.82
N GLY A 498 -5.39 -1.26 -7.81
CA GLY A 498 -4.54 -2.44 -7.60
C GLY A 498 -3.12 -2.13 -7.05
N LYS A 499 -2.83 -0.88 -6.69
CA LYS A 499 -1.48 -0.43 -6.30
C LYS A 499 -0.89 -1.18 -5.11
N TYR A 500 -1.70 -1.48 -4.08
CA TYR A 500 -1.30 -2.26 -2.90
C TYR A 500 -2.02 -3.61 -2.79
N ASP A 501 -2.65 -4.08 -3.87
CA ASP A 501 -3.21 -5.42 -3.99
C ASP A 501 -3.14 -5.84 -5.47
N ASN A 502 -1.92 -6.03 -5.97
CA ASN A 502 -1.69 -6.39 -7.36
C ASN A 502 -2.07 -7.85 -7.67
N GLY A 503 -2.31 -8.69 -6.65
CA GLY A 503 -2.77 -10.07 -6.84
C GLY A 503 -4.11 -10.18 -7.57
N MET A 504 -4.92 -9.12 -7.57
CA MET A 504 -6.11 -9.06 -8.43
C MET A 504 -5.83 -9.27 -9.93
N PHE A 505 -4.56 -9.12 -10.38
CA PHE A 505 -4.14 -9.34 -11.75
C PHE A 505 -3.73 -10.78 -12.08
N PHE A 506 -3.76 -11.71 -11.12
CA PHE A 506 -3.51 -13.13 -11.38
C PHE A 506 -4.47 -13.67 -12.45
N TYR A 507 -3.92 -14.33 -13.48
CA TYR A 507 -4.74 -14.90 -14.56
C TYR A 507 -5.63 -16.04 -14.08
N THR A 508 -5.27 -16.67 -12.96
CA THR A 508 -6.02 -17.77 -12.34
C THR A 508 -7.27 -17.28 -11.57
N GLY A 509 -7.43 -15.97 -11.35
CA GLY A 509 -8.56 -15.42 -10.60
C GLY A 509 -8.59 -15.90 -9.15
N GLN A 510 -7.42 -15.98 -8.52
CA GLN A 510 -7.23 -16.58 -7.18
C GLN A 510 -7.74 -15.75 -6.01
N ASP A 511 -8.00 -14.47 -6.23
CA ASP A 511 -8.58 -13.57 -5.24
C ASP A 511 -10.03 -13.29 -5.64
N PRO A 512 -11.03 -14.01 -5.09
CA PRO A 512 -12.45 -13.78 -5.42
C PRO A 512 -12.99 -12.48 -4.82
N MET A 513 -12.26 -11.89 -3.87
CA MET A 513 -12.47 -10.56 -3.32
C MET A 513 -11.11 -9.92 -3.08
N ARG A 514 -11.08 -8.59 -2.87
CA ARG A 514 -9.85 -7.89 -2.42
C ARG A 514 -9.31 -8.53 -1.14
N LYS A 515 -7.99 -8.63 -1.02
CA LYS A 515 -7.38 -9.12 0.23
C LYS A 515 -7.67 -8.16 1.38
N ASP A 516 -8.05 -8.70 2.53
CA ASP A 516 -8.15 -7.96 3.79
C ASP A 516 -6.88 -8.14 4.60
N VAL A 517 -5.81 -7.47 4.17
CA VAL A 517 -4.50 -7.54 4.83
C VAL A 517 -4.53 -6.80 6.16
N LEU A 518 -5.45 -5.85 6.35
CA LEU A 518 -5.67 -5.19 7.63
C LEU A 518 -6.25 -6.15 8.68
N GLU A 519 -7.23 -6.99 8.31
CA GLU A 519 -7.72 -8.09 9.17
C GLU A 519 -6.57 -9.03 9.57
N LEU A 520 -5.70 -9.40 8.61
CA LEU A 520 -4.51 -10.20 8.89
C LEU A 520 -3.60 -9.52 9.92
N LEU A 521 -3.31 -8.23 9.75
CA LEU A 521 -2.49 -7.47 10.71
C LEU A 521 -3.15 -7.42 12.09
N PHE A 522 -4.44 -7.14 12.19
CA PHE A 522 -5.14 -7.09 13.48
C PHE A 522 -5.08 -8.43 14.22
N ARG A 523 -5.25 -9.58 13.54
CA ARG A 523 -5.09 -10.89 14.17
C ARG A 523 -3.68 -11.14 14.69
N LEU A 524 -2.66 -10.75 13.93
CA LEU A 524 -1.26 -10.87 14.37
C LEU A 524 -0.95 -9.94 15.54
N PHE A 525 -1.48 -8.71 15.56
CA PHE A 525 -1.31 -7.78 16.67
C PHE A 525 -2.07 -8.23 17.92
N ASP A 526 -3.29 -8.77 17.77
CA ASP A 526 -4.07 -9.37 18.86
C ASP A 526 -3.30 -10.53 19.51
N ARG A 527 -2.76 -11.44 18.69
CA ARG A 527 -1.93 -12.57 19.13
C ARG A 527 -0.73 -12.12 19.96
N GLU A 528 -0.03 -11.08 19.52
CA GLU A 528 1.18 -10.58 20.19
C GLU A 528 0.89 -9.56 21.31
N GLY A 529 -0.38 -9.23 21.57
CA GLY A 529 -0.77 -8.25 22.59
C GLY A 529 -0.32 -6.82 22.29
N MET A 530 -0.15 -6.48 21.02
CA MET A 530 0.30 -5.17 20.55
C MET A 530 -0.86 -4.23 20.20
N ARG A 531 -0.58 -2.94 19.99
CA ARG A 531 -1.58 -1.96 19.52
C ARG A 531 -1.37 -1.58 18.05
N LEU A 532 -2.44 -1.52 17.29
CA LEU A 532 -2.44 -1.11 15.88
C LEU A 532 -3.35 0.11 15.69
N VAL A 533 -2.82 1.13 15.01
CA VAL A 533 -3.55 2.33 14.58
C VAL A 533 -3.54 2.39 13.05
N PRO A 534 -4.64 2.03 12.36
CA PRO A 534 -4.77 2.24 10.93
C PRO A 534 -4.74 3.74 10.59
N THR A 535 -4.00 4.11 9.54
CA THR A 535 -3.85 5.49 9.05
C THR A 535 -4.47 5.65 7.67
N VAL A 536 -5.16 6.76 7.45
CA VAL A 536 -5.79 7.11 6.17
C VAL A 536 -5.20 8.42 5.64
N GLN A 537 -4.88 8.41 4.35
CA GLN A 537 -4.51 9.58 3.57
C GLN A 537 -5.68 9.99 2.67
N PHE A 538 -6.08 11.25 2.78
CA PHE A 538 -7.13 11.83 1.93
C PHE A 538 -6.49 12.70 0.84
N ALA A 539 -5.79 12.09 -0.12
CA ALA A 539 -5.09 12.79 -1.21
C ALA A 539 -5.51 12.32 -2.62
N ALA A 540 -6.37 11.32 -2.71
CA ALA A 540 -6.93 10.76 -3.95
C ALA A 540 -8.44 11.05 -4.07
N PRO A 541 -9.03 11.02 -5.27
CA PRO A 541 -10.47 11.24 -5.44
C PRO A 541 -11.33 10.28 -4.62
N LEU A 542 -12.46 10.77 -4.10
CA LEU A 542 -13.47 9.92 -3.46
C LEU A 542 -14.62 9.68 -4.44
N PRO A 543 -14.98 8.41 -4.75
CA PRO A 543 -16.08 8.07 -5.65
C PRO A 543 -17.39 8.82 -5.37
N ALA A 544 -17.72 9.03 -4.09
CA ALA A 544 -18.92 9.77 -3.67
C ALA A 544 -18.88 11.25 -4.09
N LEU A 545 -17.72 11.91 -3.97
CA LEU A 545 -17.56 13.32 -4.34
C LEU A 545 -17.49 13.49 -5.85
N GLU A 546 -16.82 12.57 -6.54
CA GLU A 546 -16.84 12.52 -8.01
C GLU A 546 -18.26 12.31 -8.57
N ALA A 547 -19.10 11.54 -7.86
CA ALA A 547 -20.51 11.39 -8.23
C ALA A 547 -21.29 12.70 -8.11
N ILE A 548 -21.02 13.54 -7.11
CA ILE A 548 -21.65 14.86 -6.98
C ILE A 548 -21.16 15.79 -8.08
N LYS A 549 -19.86 15.80 -8.40
CA LYS A 549 -19.29 16.63 -9.49
C LYS A 549 -19.97 16.33 -10.83
N ARG A 550 -20.29 15.06 -11.09
CA ARG A 550 -20.98 14.63 -12.32
C ARG A 550 -22.43 15.13 -12.43
N GLN A 551 -23.07 15.53 -11.34
CA GLN A 551 -24.43 16.09 -11.37
C GLN A 551 -24.46 17.53 -11.94
N GLY A 552 -23.29 18.15 -12.13
CA GLY A 552 -23.13 19.45 -12.79
C GLY A 552 -22.61 20.54 -11.85
N ALA A 553 -22.33 21.72 -12.44
CA ALA A 553 -21.64 22.82 -11.76
C ALA A 553 -22.37 23.32 -10.49
N ALA A 554 -23.71 23.35 -10.50
CA ALA A 554 -24.49 23.77 -9.33
C ALA A 554 -24.34 22.80 -8.15
N ALA A 555 -24.30 21.49 -8.42
CA ALA A 555 -24.06 20.48 -7.39
C ALA A 555 -22.59 20.50 -6.93
N ALA A 556 -21.66 20.81 -7.82
CA ALA A 556 -20.23 20.87 -7.52
C ALA A 556 -19.79 22.16 -6.81
N ASP A 557 -20.63 23.20 -6.76
CA ASP A 557 -20.28 24.51 -6.17
C ASP A 557 -19.74 24.35 -4.74
N GLY A 558 -18.53 24.88 -4.50
CA GLY A 558 -17.79 24.79 -3.24
C GLY A 558 -17.10 23.45 -2.93
N LEU A 559 -17.25 22.40 -3.75
CA LEU A 559 -16.56 21.12 -3.52
C LEU A 559 -15.06 21.19 -3.79
N GLU A 560 -14.62 22.02 -4.74
CA GLU A 560 -13.21 22.15 -5.12
C GLU A 560 -12.65 23.50 -4.63
N LEU A 561 -11.40 23.51 -4.19
CA LEU A 561 -10.75 24.73 -3.71
C LEU A 561 -10.48 25.71 -4.85
N ILE A 562 -11.01 26.93 -4.75
CA ILE A 562 -10.70 28.05 -5.65
C ILE A 562 -9.62 28.94 -5.05
N GLY A 563 -8.56 29.16 -5.83
CA GLY A 563 -7.42 30.03 -5.50
C GLY A 563 -7.58 31.46 -6.04
N PRO A 564 -6.57 32.33 -5.84
CA PRO A 564 -6.63 33.76 -6.20
C PRO A 564 -6.72 34.03 -7.71
N GLU A 565 -6.47 33.03 -8.56
CA GLU A 565 -6.66 33.12 -10.01
C GLU A 565 -8.09 32.75 -10.46
N GLY A 566 -9.00 32.44 -9.53
CA GLY A 566 -10.37 32.03 -9.83
C GLY A 566 -10.46 30.61 -10.42
N ARG A 567 -9.41 29.81 -10.25
CA ARG A 567 -9.29 28.43 -10.76
C ARG A 567 -9.16 27.43 -9.62
N THR A 568 -9.51 26.18 -9.89
CA THR A 568 -9.33 25.10 -8.93
C THR A 568 -7.85 24.76 -8.76
N TRP A 569 -7.48 24.14 -7.63
CA TRP A 569 -6.10 23.66 -7.40
C TRP A 569 -5.59 22.83 -8.58
N VAL A 570 -6.33 21.79 -8.97
CA VAL A 570 -5.92 20.86 -10.03
C VAL A 570 -5.80 21.58 -11.38
N ALA A 571 -6.67 22.53 -11.68
CA ALA A 571 -6.57 23.32 -12.91
C ALA A 571 -5.34 24.23 -12.95
N SER A 572 -4.88 24.73 -11.80
CA SER A 572 -3.72 25.62 -11.70
C SER A 572 -2.38 24.88 -11.57
N ARG A 573 -2.35 23.77 -10.83
CA ARG A 573 -1.11 23.09 -10.42
C ARG A 573 -1.00 21.63 -10.89
N GLY A 574 -2.08 21.05 -11.38
CA GLY A 574 -2.17 19.62 -11.68
C GLY A 574 -2.17 18.76 -10.42
N ALA A 575 -2.13 17.44 -10.63
CA ALA A 575 -1.88 16.44 -9.59
C ALA A 575 -0.45 15.92 -9.73
N GLN A 576 0.20 15.62 -8.61
CA GLN A 576 1.53 15.01 -8.60
C GLN A 576 1.38 13.51 -8.33
N ARG A 577 1.73 12.67 -9.31
CA ARG A 577 1.54 11.20 -9.22
C ARG A 577 0.10 10.79 -8.85
N GLY A 578 -0.88 11.57 -9.33
CA GLY A 578 -2.31 11.36 -9.02
C GLY A 578 -2.74 11.83 -7.63
N LEU A 579 -1.88 12.55 -6.89
CA LEU A 579 -2.20 13.13 -5.59
C LEU A 579 -2.43 14.64 -5.70
N ALA A 580 -3.48 15.13 -5.06
CA ALA A 580 -3.80 16.54 -4.97
C ALA A 580 -4.84 16.81 -3.85
N PRO A 581 -4.89 18.04 -3.33
CA PRO A 581 -6.02 18.51 -2.53
C PRO A 581 -7.23 18.72 -3.44
N TYR A 582 -7.80 17.61 -3.93
CA TYR A 582 -8.89 17.57 -4.91
C TYR A 582 -10.14 18.33 -4.43
N TYR A 583 -10.36 18.36 -3.12
CA TYR A 583 -11.58 18.87 -2.53
C TYR A 583 -11.32 19.94 -1.46
N ASN A 584 -12.34 20.74 -1.22
CA ASN A 584 -12.37 21.76 -0.18
C ASN A 584 -12.68 21.11 1.19
N PRO A 585 -11.72 21.02 2.12
CA PRO A 585 -11.92 20.37 3.42
C PRO A 585 -12.93 21.12 4.31
N LEU A 586 -13.27 22.36 3.95
CA LEU A 586 -14.26 23.17 4.67
C LEU A 586 -15.70 22.80 4.27
N ASP A 587 -15.94 22.14 3.13
CA ASP A 587 -17.29 21.80 2.68
C ASP A 587 -17.85 20.58 3.43
N ASP A 588 -19.08 20.71 3.96
CA ASP A 588 -19.70 19.67 4.78
C ASP A 588 -19.86 18.33 4.05
N ARG A 589 -20.02 18.34 2.72
CA ARG A 589 -20.14 17.10 1.92
C ARG A 589 -18.81 16.37 1.85
N VAL A 590 -17.70 17.12 1.76
CA VAL A 590 -16.34 16.56 1.78
C VAL A 590 -16.06 15.96 3.15
N GLN A 591 -16.35 16.71 4.22
CA GLN A 591 -16.23 16.23 5.60
C GLN A 591 -17.08 14.98 5.84
N GLN A 592 -18.32 14.94 5.32
CA GLN A 592 -19.18 13.77 5.45
C GLN A 592 -18.64 12.56 4.69
N ALA A 593 -18.07 12.74 3.50
CA ALA A 593 -17.46 11.66 2.74
C ALA A 593 -16.24 11.08 3.49
N MET A 594 -15.40 11.93 4.07
CA MET A 594 -14.27 11.50 4.92
C MET A 594 -14.74 10.77 6.17
N ARG A 595 -15.78 11.28 6.86
CA ARG A 595 -16.42 10.62 8.01
C ARG A 595 -16.91 9.22 7.66
N ASN A 596 -17.54 9.05 6.49
CA ASN A 596 -18.03 7.74 6.07
C ASN A 596 -16.89 6.72 5.88
N VAL A 597 -15.73 7.14 5.35
CA VAL A 597 -14.55 6.27 5.23
C VAL A 597 -14.02 5.88 6.61
N VAL A 598 -13.90 6.84 7.54
CA VAL A 598 -13.50 6.57 8.93
C VAL A 598 -14.50 5.61 9.59
N ARG A 599 -15.79 5.82 9.40
CA ARG A 599 -16.85 4.93 9.89
C ARG A 599 -16.69 3.51 9.36
N GLU A 600 -16.50 3.33 8.05
CA GLU A 600 -16.34 2.00 7.43
C GLU A 600 -15.16 1.25 8.07
N LEU A 601 -14.02 1.92 8.27
CA LEU A 601 -12.84 1.34 8.91
C LEU A 601 -13.12 0.91 10.35
N VAL A 602 -13.70 1.81 11.15
CA VAL A 602 -14.04 1.49 12.55
C VAL A 602 -15.06 0.34 12.56
N GLU A 603 -16.06 0.39 11.67
CA GLU A 603 -17.10 -0.62 11.50
C GLU A 603 -16.60 -2.03 11.30
N ARG A 604 -15.52 -2.16 10.55
CA ARG A 604 -14.91 -3.45 10.24
C ARG A 604 -14.02 -3.99 11.36
N TYR A 605 -13.31 -3.13 12.09
CA TYR A 605 -12.16 -3.58 12.91
C TYR A 605 -12.22 -3.23 14.40
N ASP A 606 -13.27 -2.56 14.90
CA ASP A 606 -13.38 -2.17 16.31
C ASP A 606 -13.50 -3.34 17.30
N THR A 607 -13.78 -4.54 16.80
CA THR A 607 -13.88 -5.76 17.61
C THR A 607 -12.51 -6.27 18.06
N HIS A 608 -11.43 -5.92 17.37
CA HIS A 608 -10.07 -6.34 17.71
C HIS A 608 -9.59 -5.72 19.02
N ALA A 609 -8.87 -6.50 19.82
CA ALA A 609 -8.31 -6.03 21.07
C ALA A 609 -7.19 -5.00 20.84
N SER A 610 -6.41 -5.19 19.78
CA SER A 610 -5.30 -4.36 19.34
C SER A 610 -5.71 -3.03 18.71
N PHE A 611 -6.99 -2.84 18.35
CA PHE A 611 -7.48 -1.56 17.82
C PHE A 611 -7.36 -0.45 18.86
N ASP A 612 -6.48 0.52 18.61
CA ASP A 612 -6.13 1.60 19.56
C ASP A 612 -6.56 3.00 19.08
N GLY A 613 -7.15 3.09 17.88
CA GLY A 613 -7.53 4.36 17.31
C GLY A 613 -7.46 4.37 15.80
N LEU A 614 -7.50 5.56 15.23
CA LEU A 614 -7.32 5.80 13.80
C LEU A 614 -6.50 7.07 13.61
N ALA A 615 -5.63 7.07 12.61
CA ALA A 615 -4.82 8.21 12.26
C ALA A 615 -5.23 8.83 10.92
N ILE A 616 -5.13 10.15 10.83
CA ILE A 616 -5.28 10.91 9.59
C ILE A 616 -3.93 11.51 9.23
N GLN A 617 -3.45 11.23 8.03
CA GLN A 617 -2.28 11.92 7.48
C GLN A 617 -2.64 13.35 7.09
N LEU A 618 -1.91 14.30 7.67
CA LEU A 618 -2.00 15.73 7.38
C LEU A 618 -0.83 16.09 6.46
N GLU A 619 -1.08 16.00 5.16
CA GLU A 619 -0.06 16.22 4.11
C GLU A 619 -0.46 17.34 3.14
N PRO A 620 0.52 18.00 2.48
CA PRO A 620 0.25 19.20 1.67
C PRO A 620 -0.57 18.93 0.40
N ASP A 621 -0.52 17.69 -0.08
CA ASP A 621 -1.29 17.16 -1.21
C ASP A 621 -2.61 16.51 -0.77
N SER A 622 -2.94 16.52 0.51
CA SER A 622 -4.21 15.99 1.03
C SER A 622 -5.28 17.08 1.12
N TYR A 623 -6.55 16.69 1.01
CA TYR A 623 -7.71 17.47 1.42
C TYR A 623 -8.13 17.11 2.86
N ALA A 624 -7.21 16.64 3.69
CA ALA A 624 -7.39 16.62 5.14
C ALA A 624 -7.08 17.99 5.78
N LEU A 625 -6.42 18.88 5.05
CA LEU A 625 -6.06 20.24 5.45
C LEU A 625 -6.18 21.20 4.26
N LEU A 626 -6.08 22.51 4.51
CA LEU A 626 -6.03 23.50 3.43
C LEU A 626 -4.62 23.57 2.84
N PRO A 627 -4.42 23.73 1.53
CA PRO A 627 -3.09 23.78 0.93
C PRO A 627 -2.23 24.99 1.34
N GLY A 628 -2.83 25.95 2.03
CA GLY A 628 -2.20 27.15 2.57
C GLY A 628 -3.18 28.32 2.58
N GLU A 629 -2.65 29.51 2.80
CA GLU A 629 -3.47 30.72 2.95
C GLU A 629 -4.38 31.04 1.75
N PRO A 630 -3.92 31.00 0.47
CA PRO A 630 -4.66 31.58 -0.65
C PRO A 630 -5.67 30.61 -1.27
N TRP A 631 -6.55 30.02 -0.46
CA TRP A 631 -7.53 29.04 -0.90
C TRP A 631 -8.87 29.14 -0.15
N GLY A 632 -9.94 28.70 -0.82
CA GLY A 632 -11.31 28.70 -0.29
C GLY A 632 -12.12 29.93 -0.70
N TYR A 633 -11.80 30.55 -1.84
CA TYR A 633 -12.41 31.81 -2.28
C TYR A 633 -13.69 31.63 -3.11
N ASP A 634 -14.27 30.45 -3.12
CA ASP A 634 -15.53 30.19 -3.82
C ASP A 634 -16.74 30.82 -3.08
N ASN A 635 -17.84 30.99 -3.80
CA ASN A 635 -19.02 31.68 -3.26
C ASN A 635 -19.68 30.94 -2.11
N ARG A 636 -19.70 29.60 -2.14
CA ARG A 636 -20.37 28.79 -1.12
C ARG A 636 -19.61 28.85 0.19
N THR A 637 -18.29 28.68 0.16
CA THR A 637 -17.42 28.79 1.34
C THR A 637 -17.52 30.19 1.96
N LEU A 638 -17.55 31.24 1.13
CA LEU A 638 -17.67 32.61 1.65
C LEU A 638 -19.01 32.92 2.29
N ARG A 639 -20.12 32.42 1.72
CA ARG A 639 -21.44 32.55 2.36
C ARG A 639 -21.44 31.95 3.75
N ARG A 640 -20.93 30.72 3.87
CA ARG A 640 -20.80 30.04 5.16
C ARG A 640 -19.92 30.83 6.13
N PHE A 641 -18.77 31.31 5.68
CA PHE A 641 -17.92 32.16 6.51
C PHE A 641 -18.67 33.39 7.04
N THR A 642 -19.39 34.12 6.19
CA THR A 642 -20.14 35.31 6.66
C THR A 642 -21.29 34.97 7.60
N GLU A 643 -21.98 33.84 7.36
CA GLU A 643 -23.10 33.39 8.18
C GLU A 643 -22.63 32.88 9.55
N GLU A 644 -21.59 32.04 9.58
CA GLU A 644 -21.11 31.37 10.78
C GLU A 644 -20.23 32.29 11.65
N SER A 645 -19.32 33.07 11.04
CA SER A 645 -18.44 33.99 11.79
C SER A 645 -19.09 35.34 12.10
N LYS A 646 -20.26 35.63 11.52
CA LYS A 646 -20.93 36.94 11.56
C LYS A 646 -20.06 38.10 11.01
N SER A 647 -19.03 37.79 10.22
CA SER A 647 -18.21 38.78 9.53
C SER A 647 -18.98 39.40 8.36
N GLN A 648 -18.77 40.69 8.11
CA GLN A 648 -19.34 41.38 6.96
C GLN A 648 -18.32 41.47 5.82
N LEU A 649 -18.65 40.88 4.68
CA LEU A 649 -17.91 41.08 3.44
C LEU A 649 -18.40 42.37 2.75
N PRO A 650 -17.50 43.24 2.26
CA PRO A 650 -17.90 44.38 1.44
C PRO A 650 -18.69 43.93 0.20
N ASP A 651 -19.69 44.71 -0.23
CA ASP A 651 -20.48 44.44 -1.44
C ASP A 651 -19.60 44.20 -2.69
N GLU A 652 -18.48 44.92 -2.77
CA GLU A 652 -17.52 44.78 -3.86
C GLU A 652 -16.85 43.40 -3.87
N ALA A 653 -16.55 42.81 -2.72
CA ALA A 653 -16.00 41.46 -2.61
C ALA A 653 -16.99 40.36 -3.07
N TRP A 654 -18.29 40.64 -3.04
CA TRP A 654 -19.29 39.75 -3.62
C TRP A 654 -19.34 39.84 -5.16
N ARG A 655 -19.17 41.04 -5.71
CA ARG A 655 -19.33 41.30 -7.16
C ARG A 655 -18.03 41.15 -7.96
N ASN A 656 -16.89 41.39 -7.34
CA ASN A 656 -15.58 41.41 -7.98
C ASN A 656 -14.62 40.42 -7.27
N PHE A 657 -14.11 39.46 -8.04
CA PHE A 657 -13.23 38.41 -7.52
C PHE A 657 -11.86 38.94 -7.05
N SER A 658 -11.32 39.98 -7.69
CA SER A 658 -10.06 40.60 -7.24
C SER A 658 -10.25 41.29 -5.90
N ALA A 659 -11.31 42.11 -5.76
CA ALA A 659 -11.60 42.82 -4.52
C ALA A 659 -11.85 41.86 -3.34
N ARG A 660 -12.43 40.68 -3.61
CA ARG A 660 -12.56 39.58 -2.65
C ARG A 660 -11.21 39.08 -2.17
N VAL A 661 -10.31 38.76 -3.10
CA VAL A 661 -8.97 38.26 -2.78
C VAL A 661 -8.22 39.30 -1.96
N ASP A 662 -8.27 40.57 -2.37
CA ASP A 662 -7.61 41.67 -1.67
C ASP A 662 -8.14 41.84 -0.24
N TYR A 663 -9.46 41.76 -0.04
CA TYR A 663 -10.06 41.82 1.29
C TYR A 663 -9.63 40.65 2.19
N LEU A 664 -9.66 39.41 1.69
CA LEU A 664 -9.32 38.21 2.47
C LEU A 664 -7.82 38.10 2.78
N LEU A 665 -6.96 38.73 1.98
CA LEU A 665 -5.53 38.87 2.27
C LEU A 665 -5.22 40.11 3.13
N GLY A 666 -6.12 41.09 3.19
CA GLY A 666 -6.00 42.32 3.97
C GLY A 666 -6.89 42.32 5.22
N ASP A 667 -7.86 43.23 5.27
CA ASP A 667 -8.66 43.52 6.47
C ASP A 667 -9.47 42.30 6.97
N GLY A 668 -9.92 41.44 6.07
CA GLY A 668 -10.70 40.23 6.39
C GLY A 668 -9.84 39.03 6.82
N ARG A 669 -8.51 39.15 6.79
CA ARG A 669 -7.59 38.01 6.91
C ARG A 669 -7.69 37.25 8.23
N SER A 670 -7.67 37.96 9.37
CA SER A 670 -7.68 37.26 10.67
C SER A 670 -9.00 36.52 10.91
N PRO A 671 -10.19 37.15 10.79
CA PRO A 671 -11.46 36.44 10.95
C PRO A 671 -11.61 35.26 9.99
N TRP A 672 -11.11 35.39 8.76
CA TRP A 672 -11.11 34.31 7.78
C TRP A 672 -10.24 33.12 8.21
N LEU A 673 -9.01 33.37 8.67
CA LEU A 673 -8.12 32.32 9.18
C LEU A 673 -8.70 31.64 10.43
N ASP A 674 -9.28 32.41 11.35
CA ASP A 674 -9.88 31.90 12.59
C ASP A 674 -11.05 30.97 12.30
N TRP A 675 -11.96 31.38 11.42
CA TRP A 675 -13.10 30.54 11.04
C TRP A 675 -12.66 29.22 10.36
N ARG A 676 -11.65 29.26 9.49
CA ARG A 676 -11.12 28.05 8.84
C ARG A 676 -10.55 27.05 9.85
N VAL A 677 -9.80 27.55 10.83
CA VAL A 677 -9.22 26.74 11.92
C VAL A 677 -10.32 26.15 12.80
N GLU A 678 -11.31 26.95 13.18
CA GLU A 678 -12.44 26.50 13.99
C GLU A 678 -13.24 25.41 13.26
N ASN A 679 -13.53 25.60 11.96
CA ASN A 679 -14.26 24.64 11.15
C ASN A 679 -13.57 23.27 11.10
N LEU A 680 -12.27 23.23 10.78
CA LEU A 680 -11.51 21.97 10.75
C LEU A 680 -11.31 21.37 12.16
N THR A 681 -11.16 22.21 13.19
CA THR A 681 -11.09 21.74 14.58
C THR A 681 -12.37 21.01 14.98
N ASN A 682 -13.53 21.57 14.65
CA ASN A 682 -14.83 20.94 14.90
C ASN A 682 -15.02 19.67 14.07
N PHE A 683 -14.51 19.66 12.84
CA PHE A 683 -14.48 18.45 12.01
C PHE A 683 -13.74 17.31 12.71
N TYR A 684 -12.48 17.51 13.14
CA TYR A 684 -11.69 16.49 13.80
C TYR A 684 -12.28 16.06 15.16
N ARG A 685 -12.84 17.00 15.95
CA ARG A 685 -13.57 16.64 17.18
C ARG A 685 -14.74 15.72 16.89
N GLY A 686 -15.49 15.96 15.82
CA GLY A 686 -16.55 15.06 15.42
C GLY A 686 -16.03 13.67 15.00
N LEU A 687 -14.87 13.58 14.32
CA LEU A 687 -14.26 12.27 13.98
C LEU A 687 -13.86 11.52 15.26
N ARG A 688 -13.29 12.24 16.22
CA ARG A 688 -12.99 11.70 17.56
C ARG A 688 -14.26 11.19 18.24
N ASP A 689 -15.34 11.97 18.24
CA ASP A 689 -16.60 11.58 18.89
C ASP A 689 -17.18 10.29 18.30
N GLU A 690 -17.04 10.12 16.99
CA GLU A 690 -17.44 8.91 16.28
C GLU A 690 -16.60 7.69 16.68
N LEU A 691 -15.27 7.85 16.74
CA LEU A 691 -14.33 6.82 17.19
C LEU A 691 -14.61 6.40 18.64
N VAL A 692 -14.66 7.36 19.58
CA VAL A 692 -14.81 7.10 21.02
C VAL A 692 -16.18 6.51 21.35
N ARG A 693 -17.24 6.93 20.63
CA ARG A 693 -18.58 6.37 20.81
C ARG A 693 -18.62 4.87 20.52
N ARG A 694 -17.86 4.43 19.53
CA ARG A 694 -17.86 3.03 19.08
C ARG A 694 -16.86 2.18 19.83
N ARG A 695 -15.66 2.73 20.08
CA ARG A 695 -14.59 2.09 20.85
C ARG A 695 -14.10 3.03 21.97
N PRO A 696 -14.66 2.93 23.19
CA PRO A 696 -14.18 3.72 24.32
C PRO A 696 -12.69 3.51 24.55
N GLY A 697 -11.94 4.61 24.69
CA GLY A 697 -10.48 4.60 24.85
C GLY A 697 -9.69 4.70 23.53
N ALA A 698 -10.34 4.52 22.37
CA ALA A 698 -9.71 4.77 21.08
C ALA A 698 -9.37 6.25 20.91
N LYS A 699 -8.26 6.53 20.21
CA LYS A 699 -7.78 7.90 19.96
C LYS A 699 -7.82 8.25 18.48
N LEU A 700 -8.06 9.52 18.19
CA LEU A 700 -7.83 10.10 16.88
C LEU A 700 -6.40 10.65 16.83
N TYR A 701 -5.59 10.17 15.90
CA TYR A 701 -4.24 10.68 15.68
C TYR A 701 -4.22 11.63 14.49
N LEU A 702 -3.66 12.82 14.66
CA LEU A 702 -3.47 13.81 13.59
C LEU A 702 -2.00 13.87 13.23
N ASN A 703 -1.59 13.11 12.21
CA ASN A 703 -0.19 12.97 11.88
C ASN A 703 0.27 14.06 10.89
N ALA A 704 0.99 15.05 11.41
CA ALA A 704 1.54 16.17 10.64
C ALA A 704 3.00 15.96 10.19
N SER A 705 3.54 14.73 10.20
CA SER A 705 4.93 14.46 9.80
C SER A 705 5.24 14.89 8.36
N GLY A 706 4.27 14.75 7.44
CA GLY A 706 4.42 15.14 6.05
C GLY A 706 4.43 16.65 5.82
N MET A 707 4.05 17.48 6.81
CA MET A 707 4.02 18.94 6.63
C MET A 707 5.39 19.56 6.37
N PHE A 708 6.49 18.87 6.69
CA PHE A 708 7.84 19.33 6.34
C PHE A 708 8.13 19.33 4.83
N SER A 709 7.30 18.69 3.99
CA SER A 709 7.45 18.77 2.52
C SER A 709 6.77 20.02 1.94
N ALA A 710 5.79 20.61 2.64
CA ALA A 710 5.12 21.83 2.18
C ALA A 710 6.11 22.99 2.03
N ALA A 711 6.12 23.63 0.86
CA ALA A 711 6.97 24.80 0.61
C ALA A 711 6.65 25.96 1.57
N SER A 712 5.37 26.19 1.89
CA SER A 712 4.92 27.18 2.87
C SER A 712 5.53 26.94 4.25
N VAL A 713 5.48 25.70 4.72
CA VAL A 713 6.04 25.29 6.02
C VAL A 713 7.57 25.39 5.99
N ARG A 714 8.24 24.84 4.97
CA ARG A 714 9.70 24.94 4.81
C ARG A 714 10.21 26.38 4.86
N ASN A 715 9.55 27.28 4.14
CA ASN A 715 9.93 28.70 4.10
C ASN A 715 9.78 29.39 5.47
N GLN A 716 8.83 28.97 6.30
CA GLN A 716 8.66 29.49 7.65
C GLN A 716 9.69 28.90 8.63
N LEU A 717 10.07 27.63 8.44
CA LEU A 717 11.08 26.95 9.25
C LEU A 717 12.52 27.36 8.94
N LEU A 718 12.76 28.15 7.89
CA LEU A 718 14.07 28.75 7.65
C LEU A 718 14.48 29.62 8.86
N PRO A 719 15.74 29.51 9.34
CA PRO A 719 16.20 30.30 10.48
C PRO A 719 16.01 31.80 10.23
N LYS A 720 15.23 32.46 11.10
CA LYS A 720 15.07 33.92 11.12
C LYS A 720 15.54 34.45 12.47
N LEU A 721 16.10 35.67 12.47
CA LEU A 721 16.46 36.40 13.69
C LEU A 721 15.54 37.61 13.84
N PRO A 722 14.78 37.74 14.96
CA PRO A 722 14.70 36.81 16.10
C PRO A 722 13.96 35.50 15.77
N ALA A 723 14.21 34.46 16.57
CA ALA A 723 13.53 33.17 16.43
C ALA A 723 12.01 33.35 16.66
N GLN A 724 11.21 33.02 15.65
CA GLN A 724 9.75 33.08 15.71
C GLN A 724 9.16 31.66 15.85
N PRO A 725 8.00 31.48 16.48
CA PRO A 725 7.30 30.20 16.56
C PRO A 725 6.72 29.80 15.18
N ALA A 726 7.59 29.39 14.28
CA ALA A 726 7.31 29.22 12.85
C ALA A 726 6.29 28.12 12.52
N ILE A 727 6.27 27.00 13.26
CA ILE A 727 5.46 25.85 12.85
C ILE A 727 3.97 26.00 13.22
N ALA A 728 3.66 26.62 14.36
CA ALA A 728 2.28 26.83 14.79
C ALA A 728 1.56 27.82 13.86
N GLU A 729 2.23 28.91 13.49
CA GLU A 729 1.72 29.86 12.50
C GLU A 729 1.58 29.20 11.13
N ALA A 730 2.57 28.40 10.69
CA ALA A 730 2.49 27.66 9.44
C ALA A 730 1.24 26.77 9.39
N LEU A 731 1.03 25.93 10.41
CA LEU A 731 -0.12 25.04 10.48
C LEU A 731 -1.45 25.79 10.49
N ARG A 732 -1.51 26.97 11.12
CA ARG A 732 -2.71 27.82 11.11
C ARG A 732 -3.09 28.27 9.70
N LEU A 733 -2.12 28.54 8.82
CA LEU A 733 -2.38 28.83 7.41
C LEU A 733 -2.98 27.64 6.65
N HIS A 734 -2.75 26.43 7.14
CA HIS A 734 -3.33 25.18 6.64
C HIS A 734 -4.65 24.81 7.33
N GLY A 735 -5.17 25.69 8.20
CA GLY A 735 -6.42 25.49 8.94
C GLY A 735 -6.29 24.58 10.17
N VAL A 736 -5.07 24.32 10.65
CA VAL A 736 -4.83 23.43 11.79
C VAL A 736 -4.20 24.22 12.94
N ASP A 737 -4.80 24.14 14.12
CA ASP A 737 -4.19 24.60 15.37
C ASP A 737 -4.07 23.44 16.35
N LEU A 738 -2.85 22.94 16.53
CA LEU A 738 -2.58 21.82 17.43
C LEU A 738 -2.84 22.16 18.90
N SER A 739 -2.79 23.45 19.28
CA SER A 739 -3.04 23.87 20.66
C SER A 739 -4.51 23.73 21.05
N SER A 740 -5.42 23.83 20.08
CA SER A 740 -6.87 23.61 20.25
C SER A 740 -7.25 22.18 20.66
N PHE A 741 -6.31 21.22 20.57
CA PHE A 741 -6.49 19.83 21.00
C PHE A 741 -5.75 19.49 22.30
N ALA A 742 -4.98 20.41 22.88
CA ALA A 742 -4.08 20.10 24.00
C ALA A 742 -4.82 19.60 25.27
N SER A 743 -6.08 19.98 25.46
CA SER A 743 -6.92 19.52 26.58
C SER A 743 -7.70 18.24 26.28
N ASP A 744 -7.68 17.75 25.04
CA ASP A 744 -8.47 16.59 24.61
C ASP A 744 -7.59 15.34 24.54
N ALA A 745 -7.64 14.50 25.58
CA ALA A 745 -6.83 13.29 25.66
C ALA A 745 -7.15 12.24 24.59
N SER A 746 -8.29 12.38 23.89
CA SER A 746 -8.70 11.48 22.80
C SER A 746 -8.22 11.94 21.42
N ILE A 747 -7.59 13.11 21.33
CA ILE A 747 -6.92 13.58 20.10
C ILE A 747 -5.42 13.69 20.36
N VAL A 748 -4.63 12.93 19.61
CA VAL A 748 -3.17 12.93 19.71
C VAL A 748 -2.58 13.54 18.45
N ALA A 749 -1.86 14.64 18.59
CA ALA A 749 -1.06 15.21 17.50
C ALA A 749 0.43 15.02 17.82
N PRO A 750 1.10 14.02 17.20
CA PRO A 750 2.54 13.86 17.35
C PRO A 750 3.25 15.15 16.93
N ARG A 751 4.22 15.60 17.74
CA ARG A 751 5.07 16.72 17.36
C ARG A 751 6.09 16.23 16.34
N PRO A 752 6.01 16.66 15.08
CA PRO A 752 6.86 16.11 14.06
C PRO A 752 8.28 16.65 14.27
N SER A 753 9.26 15.76 14.20
CA SER A 753 10.68 16.09 14.19
C SER A 753 11.30 15.36 13.01
N ARG A 754 12.05 16.09 12.18
CA ARG A 754 12.75 15.51 11.05
C ARG A 754 14.25 15.58 11.31
N GLN A 755 14.86 14.42 11.46
CA GLN A 755 16.30 14.26 11.37
C GLN A 755 16.61 13.65 10.00
N ALA A 756 17.20 14.45 9.12
CA ALA A 756 17.57 14.06 7.78
C ALA A 756 18.83 14.82 7.37
N PRO A 757 19.56 14.34 6.36
CA PRO A 757 20.66 15.10 5.81
C PRO A 757 20.20 16.47 5.36
N LEU A 758 21.02 17.50 5.63
CA LEU A 758 20.79 18.90 5.18
C LEU A 758 20.42 18.98 3.70
N ASP A 759 20.86 17.99 2.93
CA ASP A 759 20.75 17.88 1.48
C ASP A 759 20.22 16.50 1.04
N SER A 760 19.23 15.96 1.76
CA SER A 760 18.54 14.73 1.34
C SER A 760 17.72 14.97 0.04
N PRO A 761 17.84 14.10 -0.98
CA PRO A 761 16.92 14.11 -2.14
C PRO A 761 15.44 13.98 -1.72
N ALA A 762 15.16 13.27 -0.62
CA ALA A 762 13.81 13.19 -0.03
C ALA A 762 13.36 14.51 0.64
N GLY A 763 14.23 15.51 0.74
CA GLY A 763 13.88 16.89 1.12
C GLY A 763 13.62 17.81 -0.07
N ARG A 764 13.89 17.35 -1.30
CA ARG A 764 13.66 18.09 -2.56
C ARG A 764 12.46 17.57 -3.35
N LEU A 765 12.01 16.34 -3.10
CA LEU A 765 10.64 15.88 -3.37
C LEU A 765 9.69 16.55 -2.38
#